data_AF-A0A7H8R5Q2-F1
#
_entry.id   AF-A0A7H8R5Q2-F1
#
_cell.length_a   1.000
_cell.length_b   1.000
_cell.length_c   1.000
_cell.angle_alpha   90.00
_cell.angle_beta   90.00
_cell.angle_gamma   90.00
#
_symmetry.space_group_name_H-M   'P 1'
#
loop_
_entity.id
_entity.type
_entity.pdbx_description
1 polymer ?
#
loop_
_entity_poly.entity_id
_entity_poly.type
_entity_poly.pdbx_seq_one_letter_code
_entity_poly.pdbx_strand_id
1 'polypeptide(L)'
;MVATYTLYHGTFIQVPRQVSTEGKHTLEINSGALWVLNQSGRIEGFDWAVGSDDEDALHRMIERNGWTIVPPEVNGSIDATKQTVTIVKGGAGRERNGFFFPGFIDTHIHASQYPNAGIFGSSTLLDWLQKYTFPMERSFGTEPPSDSAPPKAHTVYNRVISRTLSHGTTTASYYATIHVPATCLLASLCHQRGQRAFIGRVCMDNPAFCPEDYHDESSEESLSATRQVIDYVQRLDPKGKLIAPIVTPRFAPTCSCDALTGLGRLAASYTPPLHIQTHISENKNEVALVKELFKGSSYAQVYEDAGLLTPRTILAHAVHLTAEERSLVKARDAKISHCPASNNALGSGLCPVRTLLDDGIVVGLGTDVSGGYSPSILESARQACLVSRLVASQSSETTGRENLSVEEALYLATRGGARVVDMADQIGGFEKGMFFDAQFIELGAGVVDNDGDSIQDELNKDSGNVDLFGWENWEEKIAKWVWSGDDRNHVSAIGYLNSPRSRDLHLAAALGLDADTVLSKPSHFHKTLEKSISESIPTRYVSIPIDHDNHTRGTYENRYWVSTRYYKSGGPVFLYDVGESAAYSSAQAMLSGDSTFVGSLLKEFGGVGIVWEHRYYGDSFPTSPVNVETPVDDFKYLTHHQAIADIPHFAKSFNTSDIPNQDLSPKGTPWVMLGGSYSGMRSAFTRNEFPETIYAAYASSAPVQAQVDMGIYFEQVYRGMIGNGYEGCAHDLHAAMRYVDSQLDQNGTASDAVKALFLGDGAKQNSDGDFTAALAYIYGTFQSYGMGGGDMGLGSLCDWLEAVPNTSPRTAASVSKMRRSRVLGRRQDSNDTINPSSNGTLPESAPSSGWAPFIGNKAVAERLAAWSHLVPLVNSYSGTDCSQSGSDSDSCDLGSRLNDPDGIGWMWQYCSQFGFFQPNNVSPEPSHGLLSIHQTLAYNQEVCNRQFPGAIKSGALPECPATEQINKDTGGWTIRPSNTYWSGGEFDPWRTLSPLSTEDFAPGFVTFRTEAPRCDRETAKRNLFGYVMKNAVHCFDFNMRFEEGAKSRRFFTDALKQWLLCWKKAA
;
A
#
# COMPACT_ATOMS: atom_id res chain seq x y z
N MET A 1 -30.24 -5.05 16.39
CA MET A 1 -29.04 -4.20 16.30
C MET A 1 -29.50 -2.81 15.95
N VAL A 2 -28.99 -1.80 16.64
CA VAL A 2 -29.25 -0.39 16.30
C VAL A 2 -28.46 -0.04 15.03
N ALA A 3 -29.05 0.74 14.13
CA ALA A 3 -28.41 1.11 12.86
C ALA A 3 -27.16 1.97 13.10
N THR A 4 -26.08 1.68 12.37
CA THR A 4 -24.80 2.39 12.42
C THR A 4 -24.51 3.04 11.07
N TYR A 5 -24.21 4.34 11.06
CA TYR A 5 -24.03 5.10 9.83
C TYR A 5 -22.61 5.66 9.70
N THR A 6 -22.12 5.80 8.47
CA THR A 6 -20.99 6.66 8.12
C THR A 6 -21.54 7.86 7.36
N LEU A 7 -21.31 9.06 7.89
CA LEU A 7 -21.69 10.36 7.38
C LEU A 7 -20.52 11.01 6.66
N TYR A 8 -20.60 11.10 5.34
CA TYR A 8 -19.69 11.82 4.49
C TYR A 8 -20.12 13.29 4.42
N HIS A 9 -19.24 14.23 4.71
CA HIS A 9 -19.50 15.67 4.70
C HIS A 9 -18.53 16.36 3.73
N GLY A 10 -19.05 17.14 2.78
CA GLY A 10 -18.25 17.80 1.74
C GLY A 10 -19.05 18.12 0.48
N THR A 11 -18.35 18.27 -0.64
CA THR A 11 -18.96 18.46 -1.96
C THR A 11 -19.17 17.11 -2.65
N PHE A 12 -20.37 16.87 -3.17
CA PHE A 12 -20.79 15.68 -3.89
C PHE A 12 -21.20 16.08 -5.29
N ILE A 13 -20.52 15.51 -6.29
CA ILE A 13 -20.77 15.81 -7.70
C ILE A 13 -21.19 14.53 -8.38
N GLN A 14 -22.30 14.55 -9.11
CA GLN A 14 -22.78 13.41 -9.87
C GLN A 14 -23.48 13.85 -11.16
N VAL A 15 -23.74 12.88 -12.05
CA VAL A 15 -24.73 13.08 -13.11
C VAL A 15 -26.10 12.57 -12.60
N PRO A 16 -27.16 13.39 -12.61
CA PRO A 16 -28.47 13.01 -12.11
C PRO A 16 -29.13 11.99 -13.04
N ARG A 17 -30.08 11.24 -12.49
CA ARG A 17 -30.86 10.22 -13.22
C ARG A 17 -31.76 10.81 -14.30
N GLN A 18 -32.34 11.98 -14.05
CA GLN A 18 -33.20 12.67 -15.01
C GLN A 18 -32.37 13.59 -15.88
N VAL A 19 -32.51 13.43 -17.19
CA VAL A 19 -31.98 14.39 -18.17
C VAL A 19 -32.83 15.65 -18.09
N SER A 20 -32.20 16.83 -18.18
CA SER A 20 -32.91 18.12 -18.17
C SER A 20 -34.02 18.15 -19.22
N THR A 21 -34.99 19.05 -19.05
CA THR A 21 -36.09 19.25 -20.02
C THR A 21 -35.61 19.63 -21.42
N GLU A 22 -34.37 20.10 -21.54
CA GLU A 22 -33.70 20.43 -22.81
C GLU A 22 -32.94 19.23 -23.43
N GLY A 23 -32.97 18.06 -22.79
CA GLY A 23 -32.33 16.84 -23.29
C GLY A 23 -30.81 16.80 -23.11
N LYS A 24 -30.23 17.70 -22.30
CA LYS A 24 -28.79 17.74 -21.98
C LYS A 24 -28.51 17.17 -20.60
N HIS A 25 -27.40 16.44 -20.48
CA HIS A 25 -26.86 16.04 -19.19
C HIS A 25 -26.23 17.26 -18.51
N THR A 26 -26.49 17.42 -17.22
CA THR A 26 -25.95 18.50 -16.38
C THR A 26 -25.36 17.88 -15.12
N LEU A 27 -24.34 18.50 -14.53
CA LEU A 27 -23.84 18.06 -13.22
C LEU A 27 -24.82 18.47 -12.13
N GLU A 28 -25.02 17.57 -11.17
CA GLU A 28 -25.64 17.88 -9.89
C GLU A 28 -24.51 18.05 -8.88
N ILE A 29 -24.35 19.28 -8.38
CA ILE A 29 -23.31 19.66 -7.43
C ILE A 29 -24.01 20.00 -6.12
N ASN A 30 -23.86 19.13 -5.14
CA ASN A 30 -24.43 19.31 -3.82
C ASN A 30 -23.32 19.49 -2.80
N SER A 31 -23.49 20.43 -1.86
CA SER A 31 -22.58 20.62 -0.74
C SER A 31 -23.36 20.37 0.54
N GLY A 32 -22.90 19.43 1.37
CA GLY A 32 -23.63 19.04 2.58
C GLY A 32 -23.18 17.68 3.08
N ALA A 33 -24.10 16.94 3.67
CA ALA A 33 -23.79 15.66 4.29
C ALA A 33 -24.63 14.51 3.69
N LEU A 34 -24.03 13.34 3.53
CA LEU A 34 -24.64 12.11 3.04
C LEU A 34 -24.26 10.97 3.98
N TRP A 35 -25.22 10.12 4.38
CA TRP A 35 -24.93 8.99 5.26
C TRP A 35 -25.27 7.63 4.67
N VAL A 36 -24.42 6.67 5.00
CA VAL A 36 -24.42 5.30 4.50
C VAL A 36 -24.62 4.36 5.68
N LEU A 37 -25.51 3.39 5.56
CA LEU A 37 -25.70 2.34 6.55
C LEU A 37 -24.59 1.29 6.40
N ASN A 38 -23.77 1.12 7.44
CA ASN A 38 -22.53 0.34 7.34
C ASN A 38 -22.78 -1.14 7.01
N GLN A 39 -23.86 -1.74 7.53
CA GLN A 39 -24.17 -3.16 7.28
C GLN A 39 -24.47 -3.44 5.80
N SER A 40 -25.22 -2.54 5.16
CA SER A 40 -25.63 -2.70 3.75
C SER A 40 -24.61 -2.09 2.80
N GLY A 41 -23.89 -1.04 3.22
CA GLY A 41 -23.13 -0.15 2.34
C GLY A 41 -24.03 0.76 1.51
N ARG A 42 -25.31 0.92 1.88
CA ARG A 42 -26.29 1.71 1.12
C ARG A 42 -26.53 3.08 1.73
N ILE A 43 -26.74 4.07 0.87
CA ILE A 43 -27.06 5.44 1.20
C ILE A 43 -28.47 5.47 1.82
N GLU A 44 -28.60 5.99 3.03
CA GLU A 44 -29.87 6.08 3.74
C GLU A 44 -30.45 7.50 3.77
N GLY A 45 -29.63 8.49 3.43
CA GLY A 45 -30.09 9.86 3.19
C GLY A 45 -28.95 10.86 3.06
N PHE A 46 -29.35 12.11 2.89
CA PHE A 46 -28.48 13.26 2.77
C PHE A 46 -29.21 14.51 3.28
N ASP A 47 -28.45 15.54 3.63
CA ASP A 47 -28.92 16.89 3.93
C ASP A 47 -27.97 17.92 3.32
N TRP A 48 -28.41 18.51 2.21
CA TRP A 48 -27.66 19.54 1.48
C TRP A 48 -27.83 20.93 2.10
N ALA A 49 -28.78 21.13 3.02
CA ALA A 49 -28.94 22.42 3.71
C ALA A 49 -27.83 22.67 4.73
N VAL A 50 -27.04 21.64 5.05
CA VAL A 50 -25.89 21.72 5.96
C VAL A 50 -24.71 22.45 5.34
N GLY A 51 -24.57 22.52 4.01
CA GLY A 51 -23.39 23.10 3.37
C GLY A 51 -22.11 22.28 3.61
N SER A 52 -21.07 22.47 2.78
CA SER A 52 -19.81 21.72 2.93
C SER A 52 -18.94 22.20 4.10
N ASP A 53 -19.11 23.46 4.54
CA ASP A 53 -18.21 24.11 5.50
C ASP A 53 -18.93 24.64 6.76
N ASP A 54 -20.23 24.38 6.93
CA ASP A 54 -21.03 24.86 8.07
C ASP A 54 -21.16 23.75 9.13
N GLU A 55 -20.13 23.67 9.98
CA GLU A 55 -20.04 22.70 11.08
C GLU A 55 -21.18 22.85 12.08
N ASP A 56 -21.69 24.06 12.29
CA ASP A 56 -22.81 24.31 13.20
C ASP A 56 -24.10 23.68 12.66
N ALA A 57 -24.33 23.76 11.34
CA ALA A 57 -25.45 23.08 10.70
C ALA A 57 -25.29 21.56 10.74
N LEU A 58 -24.06 21.04 10.60
CA LEU A 58 -23.76 19.62 10.73
C LEU A 58 -24.08 19.12 12.15
N HIS A 59 -23.64 19.85 13.18
CA HIS A 59 -23.94 19.55 14.57
C HIS A 59 -25.45 19.58 14.85
N ARG A 60 -26.17 20.62 14.39
CA ARG A 60 -27.64 20.69 14.52
C ARG A 60 -28.35 19.54 13.81
N MET A 61 -27.87 19.11 12.64
CA MET A 61 -28.42 17.97 11.92
C MET A 61 -28.24 16.68 12.72
N ILE A 62 -27.06 16.45 13.28
CA ILE A 62 -26.77 15.26 14.10
C ILE A 62 -27.68 15.22 15.33
N GLU A 63 -27.83 16.35 16.03
CA GLU A 63 -28.73 16.48 17.18
C GLU A 63 -30.20 16.23 16.78
N ARG A 64 -30.67 16.82 15.68
CA ARG A 64 -32.04 16.66 15.17
C ARG A 64 -32.36 15.20 14.84
N ASN A 65 -31.39 14.45 14.33
CA ASN A 65 -31.56 13.03 14.02
C ASN A 65 -31.39 12.12 15.27
N GLY A 66 -31.09 12.69 16.44
CA GLY A 66 -30.86 11.94 17.67
C GLY A 66 -29.65 11.00 17.57
N TRP A 67 -28.71 11.31 16.66
CA TRP A 67 -27.53 10.51 16.43
C TRP A 67 -26.47 10.81 17.47
N THR A 68 -25.79 9.76 17.91
CA THR A 68 -24.61 9.89 18.75
C THR A 68 -23.39 9.78 17.86
N ILE A 69 -22.58 10.85 17.80
CA ILE A 69 -21.31 10.83 17.09
C ILE A 69 -20.43 9.81 17.80
N VAL A 70 -19.96 8.85 17.03
CA VAL A 70 -18.92 7.94 17.44
C VAL A 70 -17.72 8.28 16.56
N PRO A 71 -16.51 8.39 17.12
CA PRO A 71 -15.31 8.29 16.30
C PRO A 71 -15.45 7.02 15.44
N PRO A 72 -14.78 6.92 14.27
CA PRO A 72 -14.96 5.78 13.37
C PRO A 72 -14.88 4.36 13.99
N GLU A 73 -14.52 4.22 15.27
CA GLU A 73 -13.78 3.12 15.87
C GLU A 73 -14.15 2.78 17.31
N VAL A 74 -15.33 3.17 17.81
CA VAL A 74 -15.68 2.88 19.22
C VAL A 74 -16.96 2.05 19.34
N ASN A 75 -16.82 0.76 19.63
CA ASN A 75 -17.87 -0.06 20.26
C ASN A 75 -17.77 0.09 21.79
N GLY A 76 -18.16 1.24 22.32
CA GLY A 76 -18.28 1.49 23.76
C GLY A 76 -19.74 1.69 24.14
N SER A 77 -20.20 1.06 25.24
CA SER A 77 -21.56 1.09 25.83
C SER A 77 -22.48 2.20 25.29
N ILE A 78 -23.11 1.91 24.15
CA ILE A 78 -24.10 2.78 23.51
C ILE A 78 -25.39 2.62 24.32
N ASP A 79 -26.06 3.72 24.64
CA ASP A 79 -27.45 3.69 25.04
C ASP A 79 -28.23 2.92 23.96
N ALA A 80 -28.67 1.69 24.26
CA ALA A 80 -29.22 0.74 23.29
C ALA A 80 -30.48 1.22 22.56
N THR A 81 -30.90 2.46 22.82
CA THR A 81 -32.02 3.16 22.22
C THR A 81 -31.63 4.20 21.15
N LYS A 82 -30.35 4.59 20.99
CA LYS A 82 -29.92 5.67 20.07
C LYS A 82 -29.02 5.21 18.91
N GLN A 83 -29.24 5.75 17.71
CA GLN A 83 -28.48 5.48 16.49
C GLN A 83 -27.09 6.15 16.52
N THR A 84 -26.10 5.51 15.90
CA THR A 84 -24.70 5.97 15.90
C THR A 84 -24.20 6.42 14.53
N VAL A 85 -23.32 7.42 14.50
CA VAL A 85 -22.77 8.00 13.27
C VAL A 85 -21.26 8.28 13.35
N THR A 86 -20.51 7.83 12.34
CA THR A 86 -19.09 8.16 12.08
C THR A 86 -19.02 9.29 11.06
N ILE A 87 -18.15 10.30 11.22
CA ILE A 87 -18.04 11.40 10.26
C ILE A 87 -16.76 11.26 9.43
N VAL A 88 -16.90 11.28 8.10
CA VAL A 88 -15.81 11.36 7.12
C VAL A 88 -15.92 12.71 6.40
N LYS A 89 -14.95 13.59 6.61
CA LYS A 89 -14.89 14.86 5.88
C LYS A 89 -14.10 14.66 4.59
N GLY A 90 -14.63 15.13 3.46
CA GLY A 90 -13.83 15.29 2.25
C GLY A 90 -12.79 16.38 2.52
N GLY A 91 -11.51 16.04 2.49
CA GLY A 91 -10.41 16.89 2.97
C GLY A 91 -10.44 18.36 2.50
N ALA A 92 -10.22 19.25 3.46
CA ALA A 92 -9.72 20.62 3.38
C ALA A 92 -10.49 21.64 2.52
N GLY A 93 -11.70 22.00 2.98
CA GLY A 93 -12.35 23.27 2.67
C GLY A 93 -12.43 23.63 1.18
N ARG A 94 -12.72 24.91 0.92
CA ARG A 94 -12.75 25.47 -0.43
C ARG A 94 -11.36 25.53 -1.08
N GLU A 95 -10.32 25.34 -0.28
CA GLU A 95 -8.90 25.59 -0.57
C GLU A 95 -8.28 24.51 -1.48
N ARG A 96 -8.55 23.22 -1.22
CA ARG A 96 -7.99 22.11 -2.02
C ARG A 96 -8.88 21.57 -3.14
N ASN A 97 -10.08 22.15 -3.28
CA ASN A 97 -11.04 21.78 -4.32
C ASN A 97 -11.42 20.28 -4.32
N GLY A 98 -11.57 19.69 -3.12
CA GLY A 98 -11.94 18.29 -2.92
C GLY A 98 -13.43 18.00 -3.15
N PHE A 99 -13.75 16.84 -3.74
CA PHE A 99 -15.13 16.40 -3.94
C PHE A 99 -15.27 14.86 -3.99
N PHE A 100 -16.43 14.37 -3.58
CA PHE A 100 -16.88 13.00 -3.80
C PHE A 100 -17.54 12.88 -5.16
N PHE A 101 -17.16 11.85 -5.91
CA PHE A 101 -17.74 11.49 -7.19
C PHE A 101 -18.14 10.01 -7.19
N PRO A 102 -19.20 9.57 -7.91
CA PRO A 102 -19.50 8.16 -8.03
C PRO A 102 -18.31 7.38 -8.57
N GLY A 103 -18.07 6.18 -8.05
CA GLY A 103 -17.04 5.30 -8.56
C GLY A 103 -17.29 4.98 -10.03
N PHE A 104 -16.21 4.94 -10.81
CA PHE A 104 -16.31 4.60 -12.23
C PHE A 104 -16.70 3.13 -12.42
N ILE A 105 -17.39 2.89 -13.53
CA ILE A 105 -17.89 1.57 -13.94
C ILE A 105 -17.26 1.23 -15.28
N ASP A 106 -16.35 0.25 -15.27
CA ASP A 106 -15.72 -0.28 -16.46
C ASP A 106 -16.55 -1.43 -17.03
N THR A 107 -17.26 -1.19 -18.12
CA THR A 107 -18.17 -2.17 -18.69
C THR A 107 -17.50 -3.19 -19.59
N HIS A 108 -16.18 -3.08 -19.83
CA HIS A 108 -15.42 -4.05 -20.62
C HIS A 108 -13.90 -3.92 -20.41
N ILE A 109 -13.30 -4.94 -19.82
CA ILE A 109 -11.85 -5.01 -19.59
C ILE A 109 -11.34 -6.46 -19.63
N HIS A 110 -10.19 -6.70 -20.26
CA HIS A 110 -9.52 -8.01 -20.27
C HIS A 110 -8.49 -8.10 -19.14
N ALA A 111 -8.84 -8.76 -18.05
CA ALA A 111 -7.97 -8.87 -16.87
C ALA A 111 -6.64 -9.59 -17.18
N SER A 112 -6.72 -10.66 -17.96
CA SER A 112 -5.58 -11.54 -18.31
C SER A 112 -4.59 -10.87 -19.25
N GLN A 113 -5.06 -9.88 -20.01
CA GLN A 113 -4.29 -9.21 -21.03
C GLN A 113 -3.69 -7.88 -20.57
N TYR A 114 -3.88 -7.48 -19.30
CA TYR A 114 -3.24 -6.29 -18.74
C TYR A 114 -1.72 -6.17 -19.02
N PRO A 115 -0.91 -7.25 -19.06
CA PRO A 115 0.50 -7.17 -19.43
C PRO A 115 0.76 -6.70 -20.87
N ASN A 116 -0.24 -6.78 -21.75
CA ASN A 116 -0.19 -6.31 -23.13
C ASN A 116 -0.57 -4.82 -23.26
N ALA A 117 -0.92 -4.13 -22.17
CA ALA A 117 -1.20 -2.70 -22.23
C ALA A 117 0.06 -1.94 -22.73
N GLY A 118 -0.07 -1.20 -23.82
CA GLY A 118 1.02 -0.38 -24.37
C GLY A 118 1.88 -1.02 -25.46
N ILE A 119 1.65 -2.29 -25.82
CA ILE A 119 2.42 -2.97 -26.89
C ILE A 119 1.74 -2.91 -28.26
N PHE A 120 1.44 -1.70 -28.72
CA PHE A 120 0.86 -1.47 -30.05
C PHE A 120 1.96 -1.47 -31.13
N GLY A 121 1.67 -2.13 -32.26
CA GLY A 121 2.56 -2.21 -33.43
C GLY A 121 1.82 -1.89 -34.73
N SER A 122 2.34 -2.35 -35.87
CA SER A 122 1.70 -2.15 -37.19
C SER A 122 0.67 -3.24 -37.56
N SER A 123 0.24 -4.06 -36.60
CA SER A 123 -0.64 -5.22 -36.80
C SER A 123 -2.13 -4.86 -36.70
N THR A 124 -2.98 -5.56 -37.47
CA THR A 124 -4.44 -5.45 -37.34
C THR A 124 -4.95 -6.22 -36.10
N LEU A 125 -6.22 -6.05 -35.70
CA LEU A 125 -6.84 -6.77 -34.57
C LEU A 125 -6.60 -8.30 -34.64
N LEU A 126 -6.87 -8.93 -35.79
CA LEU A 126 -6.76 -10.39 -35.93
C LEU A 126 -5.31 -10.87 -35.82
N ASP A 127 -4.37 -10.13 -36.41
CA ASP A 127 -2.93 -10.44 -36.29
C ASP A 127 -2.42 -10.25 -34.86
N TRP A 128 -2.94 -9.23 -34.17
CA TRP A 128 -2.59 -8.92 -32.79
C TRP A 128 -3.04 -10.02 -31.82
N LEU A 129 -4.26 -10.55 -32.01
CA LEU A 129 -4.78 -11.65 -31.20
C LEU A 129 -3.85 -12.87 -31.23
N GLN A 130 -3.45 -13.28 -32.44
CA GLN A 130 -2.57 -14.42 -32.66
C GLN A 130 -1.16 -14.19 -32.10
N LYS A 131 -0.63 -12.97 -32.25
CA LYS A 131 0.75 -12.67 -31.88
C LYS A 131 0.96 -12.44 -30.38
N TYR A 132 0.01 -11.80 -29.70
CA TYR A 132 0.20 -11.34 -28.32
C TYR A 132 -0.85 -11.87 -27.34
N THR A 133 -2.12 -11.88 -27.76
CA THR A 133 -3.24 -12.13 -26.84
C THR A 133 -3.38 -13.60 -26.49
N PHE A 134 -3.57 -14.50 -27.46
CA PHE A 134 -3.72 -15.93 -27.18
C PHE A 134 -2.50 -16.53 -26.48
N PRO A 135 -1.24 -16.19 -26.85
CA PRO A 135 -0.08 -16.64 -26.09
C PRO A 135 -0.07 -16.18 -24.62
N MET A 136 -0.50 -14.94 -24.34
CA MET A 136 -0.56 -14.43 -22.97
C MET A 136 -1.62 -15.18 -22.17
N GLU A 137 -2.84 -15.29 -22.68
CA GLU A 137 -3.92 -15.96 -21.97
C GLU A 137 -3.67 -17.46 -21.78
N ARG A 138 -3.11 -18.15 -22.77
CA ARG A 138 -2.70 -19.55 -22.66
C ARG A 138 -1.75 -19.78 -21.49
N SER A 139 -0.87 -18.82 -21.20
CA SER A 139 0.07 -18.92 -20.07
C SER A 139 -0.59 -18.86 -18.68
N PHE A 140 -1.91 -18.73 -18.60
CA PHE A 140 -2.71 -18.80 -17.38
C PHE A 140 -3.27 -20.21 -17.13
N GLY A 141 -2.96 -21.16 -18.03
CA GLY A 141 -3.17 -22.60 -17.84
C GLY A 141 -1.87 -23.33 -17.50
N THR A 142 -1.99 -24.62 -17.23
CA THR A 142 -0.85 -25.53 -17.04
C THR A 142 -1.04 -26.76 -17.92
N GLU A 143 0.06 -27.34 -18.40
CA GLU A 143 0.05 -28.66 -19.05
C GLU A 143 0.88 -29.63 -18.19
N PRO A 144 0.27 -30.70 -17.61
CA PRO A 144 -1.16 -31.03 -17.67
C PRO A 144 -2.05 -30.04 -16.89
N PRO A 145 -3.38 -30.02 -17.13
CA PRO A 145 -4.32 -29.17 -16.39
C PRO A 145 -4.22 -29.37 -14.88
N SER A 146 -4.27 -28.26 -14.13
CA SER A 146 -4.21 -28.21 -12.66
C SER A 146 -5.49 -27.60 -12.10
N ASP A 147 -5.85 -27.97 -10.86
CA ASP A 147 -6.94 -27.34 -10.10
C ASP A 147 -6.58 -25.94 -9.58
N SER A 148 -5.32 -25.51 -9.75
CA SER A 148 -4.82 -24.22 -9.27
C SER A 148 -4.36 -23.32 -10.42
N ALA A 149 -4.58 -22.01 -10.27
CA ALA A 149 -4.09 -21.03 -11.24
C ALA A 149 -2.56 -20.87 -11.11
N PRO A 150 -1.82 -20.66 -12.21
CA PRO A 150 -0.38 -20.44 -12.16
C PRO A 150 -0.05 -19.10 -11.47
N PRO A 151 1.13 -18.96 -10.83
CA PRO A 151 1.54 -17.73 -10.15
C PRO A 151 1.45 -16.46 -11.02
N LYS A 152 1.69 -16.63 -12.33
CA LYS A 152 1.57 -15.54 -13.31
C LYS A 152 0.16 -14.93 -13.32
N ALA A 153 -0.88 -15.75 -13.21
CA ALA A 153 -2.27 -15.28 -13.16
C ALA A 153 -2.52 -14.42 -11.91
N HIS A 154 -2.01 -14.86 -10.74
CA HIS A 154 -2.10 -14.09 -9.49
C HIS A 154 -1.45 -12.72 -9.61
N THR A 155 -0.21 -12.66 -10.11
CA THR A 155 0.53 -11.40 -10.29
C THR A 155 -0.24 -10.41 -11.18
N VAL A 156 -0.76 -10.89 -12.31
CA VAL A 156 -1.49 -10.04 -13.27
C VAL A 156 -2.82 -9.55 -12.70
N TYR A 157 -3.63 -10.46 -12.16
CA TYR A 157 -4.95 -10.12 -11.62
C TYR A 157 -4.86 -9.20 -10.41
N ASN A 158 -3.95 -9.47 -9.47
CA ASN A 158 -3.73 -8.60 -8.32
C ASN A 158 -3.31 -7.18 -8.75
N ARG A 159 -2.49 -7.07 -9.80
CA ARG A 159 -2.03 -5.77 -10.32
C ARG A 159 -3.13 -4.99 -11.02
N VAL A 160 -3.93 -5.62 -11.90
CA VAL A 160 -5.00 -4.92 -12.62
C VAL A 160 -6.12 -4.47 -11.68
N ILE A 161 -6.50 -5.26 -10.67
CA ILE A 161 -7.50 -4.86 -9.66
C ILE A 161 -6.98 -3.65 -8.87
N SER A 162 -5.76 -3.74 -8.34
CA SER A 162 -5.17 -2.63 -7.59
C SER A 162 -5.10 -1.34 -8.41
N ARG A 163 -4.78 -1.46 -9.70
CA ARG A 163 -4.58 -0.32 -10.59
C ARG A 163 -5.90 0.24 -11.14
N THR A 164 -6.95 -0.55 -11.29
CA THR A 164 -8.29 -0.03 -11.62
C THR A 164 -8.91 0.69 -10.42
N LEU A 165 -8.80 0.14 -9.21
CA LEU A 165 -9.24 0.81 -7.98
C LEU A 165 -8.53 2.14 -7.74
N SER A 166 -7.21 2.21 -7.98
CA SER A 166 -6.46 3.46 -7.84
C SER A 166 -6.79 4.52 -8.90
N HIS A 167 -7.59 4.19 -9.92
CA HIS A 167 -8.13 5.13 -10.90
C HIS A 167 -9.64 5.36 -10.69
N GLY A 168 -10.18 4.98 -9.54
CA GLY A 168 -11.60 5.19 -9.21
C GLY A 168 -12.57 4.16 -9.78
N THR A 169 -12.10 3.11 -10.46
CA THR A 169 -12.97 2.04 -10.97
C THR A 169 -13.37 1.10 -9.84
N THR A 170 -14.59 1.28 -9.34
CA THR A 170 -15.17 0.49 -8.24
C THR A 170 -15.96 -0.71 -8.74
N THR A 171 -16.42 -0.68 -10.00
CA THR A 171 -17.15 -1.77 -10.65
C THR A 171 -16.51 -2.11 -12.01
N ALA A 172 -16.30 -3.40 -12.31
CA ALA A 172 -15.73 -3.83 -13.58
C ALA A 172 -16.40 -5.09 -14.16
N SER A 173 -16.55 -5.17 -15.49
CA SER A 173 -16.91 -6.39 -16.23
C SER A 173 -15.67 -7.00 -16.86
N TYR A 174 -15.17 -8.08 -16.27
CA TYR A 174 -13.91 -8.71 -16.62
C TYR A 174 -14.08 -9.88 -17.58
N TYR A 175 -13.27 -9.86 -18.65
CA TYR A 175 -12.90 -11.03 -19.44
C TYR A 175 -11.69 -11.69 -18.80
N ALA A 176 -11.80 -12.98 -18.48
CA ALA A 176 -10.72 -13.77 -17.89
C ALA A 176 -9.94 -14.55 -18.96
N THR A 177 -9.90 -15.88 -18.86
CA THR A 177 -9.32 -16.80 -19.86
C THR A 177 -10.25 -18.00 -20.02
N ILE A 178 -9.89 -18.99 -20.86
CA ILE A 178 -10.59 -20.29 -20.89
C ILE A 178 -10.33 -21.12 -19.62
N HIS A 179 -9.37 -20.78 -18.76
CA HIS A 179 -9.02 -21.63 -17.61
C HIS A 179 -9.94 -21.35 -16.41
N VAL A 180 -10.60 -22.40 -15.91
CA VAL A 180 -11.48 -22.32 -14.73
C VAL A 180 -10.72 -21.84 -13.48
N PRO A 181 -9.56 -22.41 -13.09
CA PRO A 181 -8.86 -21.99 -11.88
C PRO A 181 -8.42 -20.52 -11.92
N ALA A 182 -7.91 -20.06 -13.07
CA ALA A 182 -7.52 -18.66 -13.23
C ALA A 182 -8.71 -17.71 -13.11
N THR A 183 -9.85 -18.07 -13.71
CA THR A 183 -11.07 -17.27 -13.61
C THR A 183 -11.61 -17.21 -12.19
N CYS A 184 -11.60 -18.33 -11.46
CA CYS A 184 -11.98 -18.38 -10.05
C CYS A 184 -11.05 -17.54 -9.16
N LEU A 185 -9.74 -17.53 -9.45
CA LEU A 185 -8.77 -16.68 -8.74
C LEU A 185 -9.10 -15.20 -8.91
N LEU A 186 -9.44 -14.75 -10.12
CA LEU A 186 -9.84 -13.36 -10.36
C LEU A 186 -11.06 -12.96 -9.52
N ALA A 187 -12.05 -13.85 -9.40
CA ALA A 187 -13.23 -13.63 -8.56
C ALA A 187 -12.90 -13.47 -7.08
N SER A 188 -12.06 -14.34 -6.55
CA SER A 188 -11.62 -14.28 -5.16
C SER A 188 -10.84 -13.00 -4.85
N LEU A 189 -9.96 -12.57 -5.75
CA LEU A 189 -9.20 -11.34 -5.58
C LEU A 189 -10.09 -10.09 -5.62
N CYS A 190 -11.07 -10.02 -6.53
CA CYS A 190 -12.02 -8.89 -6.57
C CYS A 190 -12.85 -8.82 -5.29
N HIS A 191 -13.36 -9.97 -4.82
CA HIS A 191 -14.13 -10.05 -3.57
C HIS A 191 -13.30 -9.59 -2.37
N GLN A 192 -12.06 -10.07 -2.25
CA GLN A 192 -11.15 -9.71 -1.17
C GLN A 192 -10.83 -8.21 -1.15
N ARG A 193 -10.70 -7.59 -2.33
CA ARG A 193 -10.39 -6.16 -2.49
C ARG A 193 -11.63 -5.26 -2.40
N GLY A 194 -12.81 -5.82 -2.20
CA GLY A 194 -14.07 -5.07 -2.15
C GLY A 194 -14.49 -4.46 -3.48
N GLN A 195 -13.92 -4.89 -4.61
CA GLN A 195 -14.31 -4.39 -5.93
C GLN A 195 -15.53 -5.17 -6.44
N ARG A 196 -16.55 -4.44 -6.89
CA ARG A 196 -17.71 -5.06 -7.53
C ARG A 196 -17.31 -5.57 -8.91
N ALA A 197 -17.61 -6.81 -9.25
CA ALA A 197 -17.17 -7.37 -10.52
C ALA A 197 -18.14 -8.36 -11.15
N PHE A 198 -18.28 -8.27 -12.47
CA PHE A 198 -18.89 -9.29 -13.31
C PHE A 198 -17.78 -10.10 -13.94
N ILE A 199 -17.70 -11.40 -13.62
CA ILE A 199 -16.55 -12.23 -14.00
C ILE A 199 -17.00 -13.43 -14.82
N GLY A 200 -16.40 -13.54 -16.00
CA GLY A 200 -16.73 -14.59 -16.96
C GLY A 200 -15.51 -15.25 -17.54
N ARG A 201 -15.55 -16.59 -17.56
CA ARG A 201 -14.64 -17.41 -18.33
C ARG A 201 -14.89 -17.17 -19.81
N VAL A 202 -13.81 -16.93 -20.56
CA VAL A 202 -13.89 -16.77 -22.01
C VAL A 202 -14.19 -18.14 -22.64
N CYS A 203 -15.21 -18.20 -23.51
CA CYS A 203 -15.59 -19.42 -24.22
C CYS A 203 -15.11 -19.34 -25.67
N MET A 204 -14.43 -20.39 -26.15
CA MET A 204 -13.82 -20.46 -27.48
C MET A 204 -13.73 -21.92 -27.93
N ASP A 205 -14.60 -22.42 -28.81
CA ASP A 205 -14.59 -23.83 -29.27
C ASP A 205 -14.57 -23.99 -30.80
N ASN A 206 -14.51 -22.90 -31.58
CA ASN A 206 -14.56 -22.99 -33.03
C ASN A 206 -13.17 -23.27 -33.63
N PRO A 207 -12.87 -24.49 -34.11
CA PRO A 207 -11.56 -24.84 -34.65
C PRO A 207 -11.26 -24.12 -35.98
N ALA A 208 -12.28 -23.56 -36.66
CA ALA A 208 -12.06 -22.82 -37.91
C ALA A 208 -11.30 -21.50 -37.72
N PHE A 209 -11.23 -21.00 -36.48
CA PHE A 209 -10.58 -19.73 -36.16
C PHE A 209 -9.66 -19.80 -34.93
N CYS A 210 -10.02 -20.58 -33.91
CA CYS A 210 -9.23 -20.63 -32.68
C CYS A 210 -7.86 -21.31 -32.91
N PRO A 211 -6.82 -20.92 -32.15
CA PRO A 211 -5.55 -21.62 -32.17
C PRO A 211 -5.70 -23.09 -31.74
N GLU A 212 -4.97 -24.00 -32.39
CA GLU A 212 -5.00 -25.45 -32.06
C GLU A 212 -4.64 -25.74 -30.59
N ASP A 213 -3.86 -24.87 -29.96
CA ASP A 213 -3.35 -25.01 -28.59
C ASP A 213 -4.04 -24.09 -27.55
N TYR A 214 -5.12 -23.41 -27.93
CA TYR A 214 -5.86 -22.51 -27.04
C TYR A 214 -7.34 -22.39 -27.44
N HIS A 215 -8.11 -23.44 -27.17
CA HIS A 215 -9.57 -23.49 -27.31
C HIS A 215 -10.15 -24.60 -26.42
N ASP A 216 -11.46 -24.55 -26.18
CA ASP A 216 -12.28 -25.62 -25.62
C ASP A 216 -12.39 -26.76 -26.64
N GLU A 217 -12.24 -28.01 -26.22
CA GLU A 217 -12.28 -29.17 -27.14
C GLU A 217 -13.65 -29.34 -27.81
N SER A 218 -14.71 -28.86 -27.14
CA SER A 218 -16.09 -28.95 -27.62
C SER A 218 -17.02 -27.93 -26.98
N SER A 219 -18.20 -27.75 -27.58
CA SER A 219 -19.28 -26.94 -27.02
C SER A 219 -19.72 -27.43 -25.63
N GLU A 220 -19.75 -28.74 -25.42
CA GLU A 220 -20.15 -29.39 -24.18
C GLU A 220 -19.16 -29.10 -23.05
N GLU A 221 -17.86 -29.16 -23.35
CA GLU A 221 -16.80 -28.82 -22.40
C GLU A 221 -16.88 -27.33 -22.03
N SER A 222 -17.01 -26.45 -23.03
CA SER A 222 -17.15 -25.01 -22.82
C SER A 222 -18.30 -24.66 -21.87
N LEU A 223 -19.46 -25.32 -22.04
CA LEU A 223 -20.63 -25.18 -21.16
C LEU A 223 -20.38 -25.74 -19.76
N SER A 224 -19.70 -26.89 -19.65
CA SER A 224 -19.35 -27.50 -18.37
C SER A 224 -18.42 -26.61 -17.54
N ALA A 225 -17.33 -26.12 -18.16
CA ALA A 225 -16.37 -25.24 -17.52
C ALA A 225 -16.99 -23.89 -17.12
N THR A 226 -17.90 -23.36 -17.94
CA THR A 226 -18.67 -22.15 -17.61
C THR A 226 -19.54 -22.36 -16.36
N ARG A 227 -20.22 -23.51 -16.24
CA ARG A 227 -20.99 -23.85 -15.03
C ARG A 227 -20.11 -23.91 -13.78
N GLN A 228 -18.91 -24.48 -13.88
CA GLN A 228 -17.99 -24.54 -12.73
C GLN A 228 -17.62 -23.16 -12.18
N VAL A 229 -17.37 -22.19 -13.07
CA VAL A 229 -17.10 -20.80 -12.66
C VAL A 229 -18.35 -20.15 -12.07
N ILE A 230 -19.52 -20.33 -12.68
CA ILE A 230 -20.80 -19.82 -12.14
C ILE A 230 -21.02 -20.33 -10.71
N ASP A 231 -20.86 -21.65 -10.51
CA ASP A 231 -21.02 -22.29 -9.20
C ASP A 231 -20.00 -21.78 -8.18
N TYR A 232 -18.76 -21.53 -8.61
CA TYR A 232 -17.73 -20.96 -7.73
C TYR A 232 -18.09 -19.56 -7.28
N VAL A 233 -18.47 -18.68 -8.22
CA VAL A 233 -18.85 -17.29 -7.91
C VAL A 233 -20.07 -17.24 -7.00
N GLN A 234 -21.09 -18.07 -7.26
CA GLN A 234 -22.29 -18.15 -6.42
C GLN A 234 -21.99 -18.69 -5.01
N ARG A 235 -20.98 -19.56 -4.86
CA ARG A 235 -20.52 -19.99 -3.52
C ARG A 235 -19.73 -18.90 -2.81
N LEU A 236 -18.88 -18.17 -3.55
CA LEU A 236 -18.06 -17.08 -3.02
C LEU A 236 -18.92 -15.93 -2.51
N ASP A 237 -19.96 -15.56 -3.26
CA ASP A 237 -20.90 -14.48 -2.91
C ASP A 237 -22.35 -14.90 -3.22
N PRO A 238 -23.00 -15.66 -2.32
CA PRO A 238 -24.34 -16.19 -2.55
C PRO A 238 -25.44 -15.14 -2.73
N LYS A 239 -25.19 -13.91 -2.27
CA LYS A 239 -26.13 -12.79 -2.42
C LYS A 239 -25.81 -11.92 -3.63
N GLY A 240 -24.70 -12.20 -4.34
CA GLY A 240 -24.20 -11.38 -5.43
C GLY A 240 -24.00 -9.92 -5.03
N LYS A 241 -23.55 -9.67 -3.79
CA LYS A 241 -23.39 -8.30 -3.26
C LYS A 241 -22.23 -7.58 -3.95
N LEU A 242 -21.15 -8.26 -4.30
CA LEU A 242 -19.94 -7.72 -4.94
C LEU A 242 -19.62 -8.47 -6.23
N ILE A 243 -19.70 -9.81 -6.25
CA ILE A 243 -19.27 -10.60 -7.41
C ILE A 243 -20.47 -11.29 -8.07
N ALA A 244 -20.59 -11.13 -9.39
CA ALA A 244 -21.61 -11.78 -10.19
C ALA A 244 -20.98 -12.57 -11.35
N PRO A 245 -21.48 -13.77 -11.67
CA PRO A 245 -21.02 -14.50 -12.85
C PRO A 245 -21.63 -13.89 -14.13
N ILE A 246 -20.86 -13.88 -15.21
CA ILE A 246 -21.29 -13.42 -16.54
C ILE A 246 -20.87 -14.42 -17.62
N VAL A 247 -21.83 -14.81 -18.46
CA VAL A 247 -21.60 -15.75 -19.58
C VAL A 247 -20.84 -15.02 -20.68
N THR A 248 -19.69 -15.56 -21.09
CA THR A 248 -18.72 -14.80 -21.91
C THR A 248 -18.28 -15.58 -23.16
N PRO A 249 -19.15 -15.74 -24.17
CA PRO A 249 -18.68 -16.08 -25.52
C PRO A 249 -17.77 -14.95 -25.98
N ARG A 250 -16.50 -15.26 -26.29
CA ARG A 250 -15.50 -14.21 -26.56
C ARG A 250 -16.00 -13.26 -27.64
N PHE A 251 -16.24 -13.82 -28.82
CA PHE A 251 -16.83 -13.17 -29.99
C PHE A 251 -17.24 -14.26 -30.99
N ALA A 252 -18.21 -13.99 -31.86
CA ALA A 252 -18.83 -15.02 -32.71
C ALA A 252 -17.83 -15.90 -33.48
N PRO A 253 -16.73 -15.38 -34.09
CA PRO A 253 -15.74 -16.22 -34.79
C PRO A 253 -15.12 -17.33 -33.95
N THR A 254 -14.97 -17.16 -32.64
CA THR A 254 -14.36 -18.17 -31.76
C THR A 254 -15.33 -19.22 -31.22
N CYS A 255 -16.63 -19.08 -31.45
CA CYS A 255 -17.64 -19.99 -30.90
C CYS A 255 -18.39 -20.70 -32.03
N SER A 256 -18.56 -22.01 -31.91
CA SER A 256 -19.46 -22.77 -32.79
C SER A 256 -20.91 -22.35 -32.57
N CYS A 257 -21.79 -22.62 -33.55
CA CYS A 257 -23.22 -22.36 -33.40
C CYS A 257 -23.83 -23.09 -32.18
N ASP A 258 -23.32 -24.31 -31.89
CA ASP A 258 -23.79 -25.13 -30.78
C ASP A 258 -23.37 -24.53 -29.44
N ALA A 259 -22.12 -24.04 -29.32
CA ALA A 259 -21.67 -23.32 -28.13
C ALA A 259 -22.46 -22.02 -27.92
N LEU A 260 -22.65 -21.20 -28.95
CA LEU A 260 -23.41 -19.95 -28.85
C LEU A 260 -24.86 -20.21 -28.38
N THR A 261 -25.54 -21.16 -29.02
CA THR A 261 -26.92 -21.54 -28.66
C THR A 261 -26.98 -22.14 -27.24
N GLY A 262 -26.00 -22.97 -26.88
CA GLY A 262 -25.88 -23.57 -25.56
C GLY A 262 -25.67 -22.53 -24.46
N LEU A 263 -24.82 -21.53 -24.70
CA LEU A 263 -24.53 -20.44 -23.76
C LEU A 263 -25.75 -19.54 -23.57
N GLY A 264 -26.52 -19.26 -24.64
CA GLY A 264 -27.79 -18.54 -24.55
C GLY A 264 -28.82 -19.28 -23.69
N ARG A 265 -28.97 -20.59 -23.91
CA ARG A 265 -29.83 -21.46 -23.07
C ARG A 265 -29.34 -21.53 -21.62
N LEU A 266 -28.03 -21.59 -21.40
CA LEU A 266 -27.44 -21.63 -20.05
C LEU A 266 -27.73 -20.34 -19.29
N ALA A 267 -27.50 -19.18 -19.91
CA ALA A 267 -27.79 -17.88 -19.31
C ALA A 267 -29.28 -17.76 -18.93
N ALA A 268 -30.18 -18.20 -19.82
CA ALA A 268 -31.62 -18.21 -19.60
C ALA A 268 -32.11 -19.21 -18.54
N SER A 269 -31.31 -20.23 -18.19
CA SER A 269 -31.73 -21.26 -17.22
C SER A 269 -31.69 -20.80 -15.76
N TYR A 270 -31.07 -19.66 -15.47
CA TYR A 270 -31.00 -19.09 -14.11
C TYR A 270 -32.13 -18.10 -13.87
N THR A 271 -32.45 -17.85 -12.59
CA THR A 271 -33.47 -16.87 -12.18
C THR A 271 -32.89 -15.91 -11.13
N PRO A 272 -32.74 -14.61 -11.46
CA PRO A 272 -32.91 -14.01 -12.79
C PRO A 272 -31.88 -14.56 -13.81
N PRO A 273 -32.14 -14.42 -15.12
CA PRO A 273 -31.17 -14.80 -16.15
C PRO A 273 -29.80 -14.17 -15.92
N LEU A 274 -28.73 -14.91 -16.24
CA LEU A 274 -27.36 -14.42 -16.08
C LEU A 274 -27.04 -13.30 -17.09
N HIS A 275 -26.08 -12.46 -16.73
CA HIS A 275 -25.51 -11.50 -17.67
C HIS A 275 -24.76 -12.22 -18.78
N ILE A 276 -24.65 -11.55 -19.92
CA ILE A 276 -23.88 -12.00 -21.08
C ILE A 276 -22.96 -10.86 -21.50
N GLN A 277 -21.69 -11.14 -21.81
CA GLN A 277 -20.80 -10.18 -22.47
C GLN A 277 -20.15 -10.81 -23.69
N THR A 278 -20.03 -10.03 -24.77
CA THR A 278 -19.34 -10.44 -25.99
C THR A 278 -18.88 -9.22 -26.81
N HIS A 279 -18.02 -9.43 -27.82
CA HIS A 279 -17.63 -8.37 -28.76
C HIS A 279 -18.58 -8.33 -29.95
N ILE A 280 -18.78 -7.15 -30.54
CA ILE A 280 -19.56 -7.01 -31.77
C ILE A 280 -19.00 -5.92 -32.67
N SER A 281 -18.90 -6.23 -33.97
CA SER A 281 -18.64 -5.27 -35.05
C SER A 281 -17.55 -4.26 -34.73
N GLU A 282 -16.43 -4.73 -34.18
CA GLU A 282 -15.30 -3.88 -33.80
C GLU A 282 -14.51 -3.49 -35.05
N ASN A 283 -14.21 -4.46 -35.92
CA ASN A 283 -13.39 -4.26 -37.10
C ASN A 283 -14.09 -4.71 -38.40
N LYS A 284 -13.83 -4.04 -39.52
CA LYS A 284 -14.44 -4.41 -40.83
C LYS A 284 -14.07 -5.81 -41.29
N ASN A 285 -12.83 -6.24 -41.04
CA ASN A 285 -12.38 -7.60 -41.40
C ASN A 285 -13.06 -8.66 -40.54
N GLU A 286 -13.26 -8.36 -39.27
CA GLU A 286 -14.02 -9.20 -38.34
C GLU A 286 -15.50 -9.33 -38.79
N VAL A 287 -16.14 -8.22 -39.18
CA VAL A 287 -17.52 -8.23 -39.73
C VAL A 287 -17.61 -9.09 -40.99
N ALA A 288 -16.62 -9.01 -41.88
CA ALA A 288 -16.57 -9.85 -43.08
C ALA A 288 -16.41 -11.34 -42.73
N LEU A 289 -15.54 -11.66 -41.77
CA LEU A 289 -15.33 -13.02 -41.28
C LEU A 289 -16.61 -13.62 -40.67
N VAL A 290 -17.37 -12.84 -39.89
CA VAL A 290 -18.65 -13.31 -39.34
C VAL A 290 -19.65 -13.63 -40.47
N LYS A 291 -19.74 -12.79 -41.49
CA LYS A 291 -20.60 -13.08 -42.65
C LYS A 291 -20.17 -14.36 -43.37
N GLU A 292 -18.87 -14.65 -43.46
CA GLU A 292 -18.35 -15.88 -44.05
C GLU A 292 -18.72 -17.11 -43.19
N LEU A 293 -18.36 -17.10 -41.90
CA LEU A 293 -18.56 -18.23 -40.99
C LEU A 293 -20.04 -18.54 -40.75
N PHE A 294 -20.91 -17.52 -40.75
CA PHE A 294 -22.34 -17.65 -40.43
C PHE A 294 -23.25 -17.45 -41.65
N LYS A 295 -22.78 -17.85 -42.83
CA LYS A 295 -23.58 -17.99 -44.08
C LYS A 295 -24.35 -16.73 -44.49
N GLY A 296 -23.71 -15.57 -44.34
CA GLY A 296 -24.24 -14.27 -44.73
C GLY A 296 -25.06 -13.54 -43.66
N SER A 297 -25.20 -14.11 -42.46
CA SER A 297 -25.88 -13.47 -41.34
C SER A 297 -25.12 -12.21 -40.88
N SER A 298 -25.85 -11.18 -40.43
CA SER A 298 -25.23 -10.02 -39.77
C SER A 298 -24.74 -10.40 -38.37
N TYR A 299 -23.86 -9.58 -37.79
CA TYR A 299 -23.22 -9.90 -36.52
C TYR A 299 -24.26 -9.95 -35.38
N ALA A 300 -25.15 -8.96 -35.34
CA ALA A 300 -26.23 -8.97 -34.35
C ALA A 300 -27.21 -10.14 -34.56
N GLN A 301 -27.46 -10.55 -35.82
CA GLN A 301 -28.36 -11.68 -36.10
C GLN A 301 -27.80 -13.01 -35.56
N VAL A 302 -26.48 -13.22 -35.62
CA VAL A 302 -25.84 -14.42 -35.04
C VAL A 302 -26.15 -14.55 -33.54
N TYR A 303 -26.06 -13.44 -32.80
CA TYR A 303 -26.38 -13.45 -31.37
C TYR A 303 -27.88 -13.52 -31.09
N GLU A 304 -28.72 -12.95 -31.95
CA GLU A 304 -30.18 -13.09 -31.87
C GLU A 304 -30.61 -14.55 -32.02
N ASP A 305 -30.12 -15.24 -33.05
CA ASP A 305 -30.48 -16.63 -33.36
C ASP A 305 -30.04 -17.59 -32.23
N ALA A 306 -28.95 -17.26 -31.55
CA ALA A 306 -28.44 -18.00 -30.39
C ALA A 306 -29.15 -17.67 -29.07
N GLY A 307 -30.06 -16.68 -29.05
CA GLY A 307 -30.71 -16.20 -27.83
C GLY A 307 -29.77 -15.45 -26.87
N LEU A 308 -28.68 -14.89 -27.39
CA LEU A 308 -27.66 -14.15 -26.64
C LEU A 308 -27.93 -12.63 -26.59
N LEU A 309 -28.83 -12.11 -27.43
CA LEU A 309 -29.29 -10.71 -27.32
C LEU A 309 -30.42 -10.59 -26.32
N THR A 310 -30.10 -10.08 -25.14
CA THR A 310 -31.03 -9.94 -24.02
C THR A 310 -30.88 -8.57 -23.36
N PRO A 311 -31.82 -8.20 -22.48
CA PRO A 311 -31.64 -7.04 -21.62
C PRO A 311 -30.45 -7.13 -20.64
N ARG A 312 -29.72 -8.24 -20.56
CA ARG A 312 -28.52 -8.37 -19.71
C ARG A 312 -27.26 -8.62 -20.54
N THR A 313 -27.30 -8.27 -21.82
CA THR A 313 -26.19 -8.45 -22.75
C THR A 313 -25.40 -7.15 -22.90
N ILE A 314 -24.09 -7.26 -22.68
CA ILE A 314 -23.09 -6.20 -22.90
C ILE A 314 -22.34 -6.50 -24.20
N LEU A 315 -22.46 -5.60 -25.16
CA LEU A 315 -21.84 -5.67 -26.48
C LEU A 315 -20.67 -4.69 -26.56
N ALA A 316 -19.46 -5.21 -26.60
CA ALA A 316 -18.26 -4.37 -26.67
C ALA A 316 -18.04 -3.79 -28.07
N HIS A 317 -17.51 -2.56 -28.11
CA HIS A 317 -17.07 -1.80 -29.30
C HIS A 317 -18.19 -1.22 -30.16
N ALA A 318 -18.97 -2.08 -30.85
CA ALA A 318 -20.08 -1.69 -31.71
C ALA A 318 -19.76 -0.60 -32.75
N VAL A 319 -18.53 -0.60 -33.28
CA VAL A 319 -18.01 0.47 -34.16
C VAL A 319 -18.75 0.50 -35.50
N HIS A 320 -19.00 -0.67 -36.09
CA HIS A 320 -19.52 -0.81 -37.45
C HIS A 320 -20.96 -1.36 -37.51
N LEU A 321 -21.77 -1.15 -36.46
CA LEU A 321 -23.17 -1.58 -36.50
C LEU A 321 -23.96 -0.86 -37.60
N THR A 322 -24.62 -1.64 -38.45
CA THR A 322 -25.59 -1.14 -39.45
C THR A 322 -26.86 -0.60 -38.77
N ALA A 323 -27.67 0.17 -39.50
CA ALA A 323 -28.92 0.73 -38.94
C ALA A 323 -29.91 -0.36 -38.52
N GLU A 324 -29.95 -1.46 -39.28
CA GLU A 324 -30.77 -2.63 -39.00
C GLU A 324 -30.28 -3.35 -37.74
N GLU A 325 -28.96 -3.53 -37.58
CA GLU A 325 -28.38 -4.13 -36.36
C GLU A 325 -28.59 -3.25 -35.13
N ARG A 326 -28.47 -1.92 -35.25
CA ARG A 326 -28.81 -1.00 -34.15
C ARG A 326 -30.28 -1.12 -33.75
N SER A 327 -31.17 -1.18 -34.73
CA SER A 327 -32.60 -1.39 -34.50
C SER A 327 -32.89 -2.71 -33.77
N LEU A 328 -32.18 -3.78 -34.13
CA LEU A 328 -32.28 -5.08 -33.47
C LEU A 328 -31.73 -5.04 -32.02
N VAL A 329 -30.54 -4.47 -31.82
CA VAL A 329 -29.93 -4.28 -30.49
C VAL A 329 -30.89 -3.50 -29.59
N LYS A 330 -31.48 -2.41 -30.11
CA LYS A 330 -32.49 -1.63 -29.40
C LYS A 330 -33.74 -2.44 -29.08
N ALA A 331 -34.26 -3.21 -30.03
CA ALA A 331 -35.46 -4.03 -29.85
C ALA A 331 -35.29 -5.12 -28.77
N ARG A 332 -34.06 -5.63 -28.58
CA ARG A 332 -33.72 -6.60 -27.53
C ARG A 332 -33.25 -5.98 -26.22
N ASP A 333 -33.16 -4.65 -26.19
CA ASP A 333 -32.60 -3.89 -25.08
C ASP A 333 -31.18 -4.34 -24.71
N ALA A 334 -30.38 -4.81 -25.67
CA ALA A 334 -28.97 -5.10 -25.43
C ALA A 334 -28.18 -3.78 -25.31
N LYS A 335 -27.09 -3.81 -24.55
CA LYS A 335 -26.32 -2.63 -24.15
C LYS A 335 -24.95 -2.60 -24.82
N ILE A 336 -24.38 -1.40 -24.96
CA ILE A 336 -23.09 -1.21 -25.62
C ILE A 336 -22.04 -0.72 -24.61
N SER A 337 -20.88 -1.38 -24.62
CA SER A 337 -19.66 -0.88 -23.98
C SER A 337 -18.79 -0.20 -25.05
N HIS A 338 -18.73 1.13 -25.02
CA HIS A 338 -17.89 1.91 -25.91
C HIS A 338 -16.44 1.93 -25.39
N CYS A 339 -15.51 1.40 -26.19
CA CYS A 339 -14.09 1.25 -25.82
C CYS A 339 -13.19 2.16 -26.70
N PRO A 340 -13.28 3.50 -26.59
CA PRO A 340 -12.68 4.41 -27.56
C PRO A 340 -11.15 4.35 -27.60
N ALA A 341 -10.49 4.20 -26.44
CA ALA A 341 -9.04 4.08 -26.38
C ALA A 341 -8.53 2.89 -27.20
N SER A 342 -9.21 1.75 -27.08
CA SER A 342 -8.91 0.54 -27.86
C SER A 342 -9.22 0.72 -29.34
N ASN A 343 -10.42 1.21 -29.66
CA ASN A 343 -10.86 1.40 -31.04
C ASN A 343 -9.88 2.28 -31.83
N ASN A 344 -9.34 3.32 -31.18
CA ASN A 344 -8.33 4.21 -31.75
C ASN A 344 -6.97 3.52 -31.90
N ALA A 345 -6.49 2.84 -30.84
CA ALA A 345 -5.18 2.21 -30.83
C ALA A 345 -5.06 1.05 -31.84
N LEU A 346 -6.12 0.27 -32.05
CA LEU A 346 -6.16 -0.86 -32.98
C LEU A 346 -6.58 -0.47 -34.41
N GLY A 347 -6.92 0.81 -34.63
CA GLY A 347 -7.42 1.28 -35.93
C GLY A 347 -8.78 0.66 -36.31
N SER A 348 -9.56 0.24 -35.31
CA SER A 348 -10.89 -0.37 -35.50
C SER A 348 -11.89 0.63 -36.10
N GLY A 349 -11.81 1.90 -35.70
CA GLY A 349 -12.58 3.00 -36.28
C GLY A 349 -13.24 3.90 -35.25
N LEU A 350 -14.07 4.82 -35.73
CA LEU A 350 -14.74 5.83 -34.90
C LEU A 350 -16.19 5.41 -34.64
N CYS A 351 -16.50 4.95 -33.43
CA CYS A 351 -17.87 4.57 -33.07
C CYS A 351 -18.79 5.80 -33.01
N PRO A 352 -19.94 5.82 -33.70
CA PRO A 352 -20.86 6.96 -33.73
C PRO A 352 -21.76 6.99 -32.48
N VAL A 353 -21.18 7.20 -31.29
CA VAL A 353 -21.89 7.11 -29.99
C VAL A 353 -23.11 8.01 -29.92
N ARG A 354 -23.08 9.23 -30.49
CA ARG A 354 -24.26 10.10 -30.54
C ARG A 354 -25.44 9.41 -31.23
N THR A 355 -25.21 8.78 -32.37
CA THR A 355 -26.25 8.03 -33.10
C THR A 355 -26.80 6.89 -32.25
N LEU A 356 -25.94 6.16 -31.53
CA LEU A 356 -26.40 5.09 -30.62
C LEU A 356 -27.33 5.63 -29.52
N LEU A 357 -26.97 6.78 -28.94
CA LEU A 357 -27.77 7.44 -27.91
C LEU A 357 -29.09 7.98 -28.46
N ASP A 358 -29.08 8.59 -29.66
CA ASP A 358 -30.29 9.10 -30.33
C ASP A 358 -31.22 7.95 -30.77
N ASP A 359 -30.67 6.78 -31.12
CA ASP A 359 -31.41 5.52 -31.36
C ASP A 359 -31.97 4.92 -30.04
N GLY A 360 -31.64 5.52 -28.90
CA GLY A 360 -32.10 5.12 -27.56
C GLY A 360 -31.39 3.88 -27.01
N ILE A 361 -30.23 3.50 -27.56
CA ILE A 361 -29.42 2.39 -27.08
C ILE A 361 -28.65 2.84 -25.83
N VAL A 362 -28.57 1.96 -24.82
CA VAL A 362 -27.82 2.23 -23.60
C VAL A 362 -26.32 2.03 -23.87
N VAL A 363 -25.53 3.03 -23.53
CA VAL A 363 -24.07 3.02 -23.71
C VAL A 363 -23.37 3.31 -22.38
N GLY A 364 -22.28 2.59 -22.13
CA GLY A 364 -21.30 2.83 -21.06
C GLY A 364 -19.88 2.81 -21.62
N LEU A 365 -18.87 3.00 -20.76
CA LEU A 365 -17.46 3.00 -21.17
C LEU A 365 -16.75 1.72 -20.76
N GLY A 366 -15.94 1.20 -21.68
CA GLY A 366 -14.95 0.16 -21.41
C GLY A 366 -13.53 0.71 -21.57
N THR A 367 -12.59 0.20 -20.79
CA THR A 367 -11.16 0.46 -21.03
C THR A 367 -10.60 -0.46 -22.11
N ASP A 368 -11.10 -1.69 -22.16
CA ASP A 368 -10.60 -2.77 -23.01
C ASP A 368 -9.07 -2.95 -22.87
N VAL A 369 -8.54 -2.88 -21.64
CA VAL A 369 -7.08 -2.88 -21.44
C VAL A 369 -6.43 -4.08 -22.11
N SER A 370 -5.39 -3.78 -22.91
CA SER A 370 -4.72 -4.61 -23.92
C SER A 370 -4.93 -4.00 -25.30
N GLY A 371 -6.16 -4.01 -25.81
CA GLY A 371 -6.53 -3.22 -26.99
C GLY A 371 -6.47 -1.72 -26.67
N GLY A 372 -6.94 -1.33 -25.49
CA GLY A 372 -6.73 -0.04 -24.87
C GLY A 372 -5.43 0.03 -24.08
N TYR A 373 -4.80 1.20 -24.05
CA TYR A 373 -3.51 1.43 -23.40
C TYR A 373 -3.60 1.86 -21.93
N SER A 374 -4.79 2.22 -21.45
CA SER A 374 -4.99 2.81 -20.13
C SER A 374 -6.05 2.04 -19.34
N PRO A 375 -5.80 1.71 -18.05
CA PRO A 375 -6.80 1.12 -17.16
C PRO A 375 -7.78 2.14 -16.55
N SER A 376 -7.74 3.40 -17.00
CA SER A 376 -8.54 4.49 -16.45
C SER A 376 -9.79 4.75 -17.27
N ILE A 377 -10.96 4.69 -16.64
CA ILE A 377 -12.22 5.12 -17.27
C ILE A 377 -12.25 6.62 -17.53
N LEU A 378 -11.54 7.43 -16.73
CA LEU A 378 -11.36 8.86 -17.00
C LEU A 378 -10.68 9.09 -18.37
N GLU A 379 -9.69 8.26 -18.71
CA GLU A 379 -9.08 8.29 -20.04
C GLU A 379 -10.07 7.85 -21.14
N SER A 380 -10.85 6.78 -20.91
CA SER A 380 -11.90 6.39 -21.86
C SER A 380 -12.94 7.51 -22.08
N ALA A 381 -13.26 8.28 -21.05
CA ALA A 381 -14.17 9.42 -21.15
C ALA A 381 -13.60 10.53 -22.06
N ARG A 382 -12.30 10.86 -21.91
CA ARG A 382 -11.60 11.79 -22.82
C ARG A 382 -11.64 11.31 -24.26
N GLN A 383 -11.32 10.02 -24.46
CA GLN A 383 -11.28 9.44 -25.80
C GLN A 383 -12.68 9.42 -26.44
N ALA A 384 -13.74 9.14 -25.68
CA ALA A 384 -15.12 9.23 -26.18
C ALA A 384 -15.46 10.65 -26.67
N CYS A 385 -15.09 11.67 -25.89
CA CYS A 385 -15.22 13.08 -26.27
C CYS A 385 -14.48 13.39 -27.58
N LEU A 386 -13.23 12.95 -27.73
CA LEU A 386 -12.43 13.20 -28.93
C LEU A 386 -12.97 12.46 -30.16
N VAL A 387 -13.36 11.19 -30.00
CA VAL A 387 -13.93 10.38 -31.09
C VAL A 387 -15.22 11.01 -31.62
N SER A 388 -16.12 11.47 -30.74
CA SER A 388 -17.36 12.13 -31.18
C SER A 388 -17.11 13.36 -32.06
N ARG A 389 -16.08 14.15 -31.74
CA ARG A 389 -15.66 15.32 -32.52
C ARG A 389 -15.10 14.93 -33.89
N LEU A 390 -14.32 13.85 -33.95
CA LEU A 390 -13.80 13.31 -35.21
C LEU A 390 -14.93 12.78 -36.11
N VAL A 391 -15.92 12.08 -35.53
CA VAL A 391 -17.11 11.64 -36.27
C VAL A 391 -17.88 12.85 -36.83
N ALA A 392 -18.11 13.87 -36.00
CA ALA A 392 -18.77 15.10 -36.44
C ALA A 392 -18.02 15.77 -37.60
N SER A 393 -16.69 15.82 -37.56
CA SER A 393 -15.87 16.43 -38.61
C SER A 393 -15.98 15.75 -39.99
N GLN A 394 -16.44 14.50 -40.04
CA GLN A 394 -16.66 13.75 -41.28
C GLN A 394 -18.06 13.97 -41.88
N SER A 395 -18.95 14.68 -41.17
CA SER A 395 -20.31 14.95 -41.59
C SER A 395 -20.39 16.22 -42.45
N SER A 396 -21.26 16.23 -43.47
CA SER A 396 -21.43 17.39 -44.37
C SER A 396 -22.11 18.59 -43.70
N GLU A 397 -22.85 18.36 -42.62
CA GLU A 397 -23.48 19.36 -41.78
C GLU A 397 -23.19 19.03 -40.31
N THR A 398 -22.80 20.02 -39.51
CA THR A 398 -22.54 19.85 -38.08
C THR A 398 -23.34 20.86 -37.28
N THR A 399 -24.09 20.37 -36.29
CA THR A 399 -24.92 21.22 -35.41
C THR A 399 -24.27 21.46 -34.05
N GLY A 400 -23.17 20.73 -33.76
CA GLY A 400 -22.47 20.73 -32.48
C GLY A 400 -23.02 19.68 -31.50
N ARG A 401 -24.25 19.20 -31.69
CA ARG A 401 -24.90 18.14 -30.89
C ARG A 401 -24.14 16.81 -30.98
N GLU A 402 -23.46 16.58 -32.10
CA GLU A 402 -22.71 15.35 -32.38
C GLU A 402 -21.53 15.17 -31.42
N ASN A 403 -21.01 16.28 -30.86
CA ASN A 403 -19.93 16.27 -29.89
C ASN A 403 -20.48 15.89 -28.51
N LEU A 404 -19.87 14.89 -27.88
CA LEU A 404 -20.14 14.58 -26.48
C LEU A 404 -19.56 15.69 -25.57
N SER A 405 -20.41 16.15 -24.66
CA SER A 405 -20.06 17.01 -23.53
C SER A 405 -19.31 16.24 -22.44
N VAL A 406 -18.72 16.96 -21.48
CA VAL A 406 -18.03 16.36 -20.33
C VAL A 406 -19.03 15.58 -19.48
N GLU A 407 -20.21 16.13 -19.28
CA GLU A 407 -21.31 15.57 -18.51
C GLU A 407 -21.84 14.29 -19.15
N GLU A 408 -21.93 14.24 -20.48
CA GLU A 408 -22.27 13.02 -21.20
C GLU A 408 -21.18 11.95 -21.06
N ALA A 409 -19.90 12.32 -21.17
CA ALA A 409 -18.82 11.36 -20.99
C ALA A 409 -18.79 10.80 -19.55
N LEU A 410 -18.99 11.66 -18.55
CA LEU A 410 -19.13 11.26 -17.15
C LEU A 410 -20.39 10.43 -16.89
N TYR A 411 -21.49 10.71 -17.59
CA TYR A 411 -22.68 9.86 -17.59
C TYR A 411 -22.32 8.46 -18.07
N LEU A 412 -21.67 8.32 -19.22
CA LEU A 412 -21.25 7.02 -19.75
C LEU A 412 -20.31 6.27 -18.78
N ALA A 413 -19.42 7.00 -18.08
CA ALA A 413 -18.49 6.47 -17.09
C ALA A 413 -19.14 6.00 -15.77
N THR A 414 -20.37 6.46 -15.47
CA THR A 414 -21.08 6.19 -14.22
C THR A 414 -22.48 5.64 -14.49
N ARG A 415 -23.51 6.48 -14.57
CA ARG A 415 -24.92 6.10 -14.77
C ARG A 415 -25.16 5.24 -16.01
N GLY A 416 -24.55 5.60 -17.13
CA GLY A 416 -24.57 4.84 -18.37
C GLY A 416 -24.00 3.44 -18.14
N GLY A 417 -22.80 3.36 -17.56
CA GLY A 417 -22.18 2.10 -17.14
C GLY A 417 -23.06 1.27 -16.19
N ALA A 418 -23.68 1.91 -15.19
CA ALA A 418 -24.60 1.25 -14.26
C ALA A 418 -25.80 0.62 -14.99
N ARG A 419 -26.33 1.29 -16.02
CA ARG A 419 -27.40 0.73 -16.86
C ARG A 419 -26.91 -0.41 -17.75
N VAL A 420 -25.67 -0.35 -18.23
CA VAL A 420 -25.07 -1.44 -19.02
C VAL A 420 -24.97 -2.73 -18.20
N VAL A 421 -24.56 -2.63 -16.94
CA VAL A 421 -24.41 -3.78 -16.03
C VAL A 421 -25.70 -4.13 -15.25
N ASP A 422 -26.86 -3.61 -15.66
CA ASP A 422 -28.17 -3.85 -15.01
C ASP A 422 -28.24 -3.47 -13.51
N MET A 423 -27.58 -2.38 -13.14
CA MET A 423 -27.50 -1.85 -11.77
C MET A 423 -27.85 -0.36 -11.66
N ALA A 424 -28.65 0.16 -12.58
CA ALA A 424 -29.04 1.58 -12.65
C ALA A 424 -29.67 2.14 -11.35
N ASP A 425 -30.30 1.27 -10.57
CA ASP A 425 -30.93 1.57 -9.28
C ASP A 425 -30.03 1.30 -8.06
N GLN A 426 -28.79 0.87 -8.29
CA GLN A 426 -27.92 0.38 -7.22
C GLN A 426 -26.58 1.11 -7.15
N ILE A 427 -26.03 1.61 -8.26
CA ILE A 427 -24.72 2.26 -8.32
C ILE A 427 -24.70 3.40 -9.35
N GLY A 428 -23.58 4.13 -9.40
CA GLY A 428 -23.35 5.21 -10.36
C GLY A 428 -23.89 6.58 -9.92
N GLY A 429 -24.30 6.71 -8.66
CA GLY A 429 -24.81 7.95 -8.08
C GLY A 429 -25.01 7.89 -6.57
N PHE A 430 -25.61 8.95 -6.04
CA PHE A 430 -25.74 9.24 -4.62
C PHE A 430 -27.19 9.26 -4.11
N GLU A 431 -28.16 8.70 -4.86
CA GLU A 431 -29.53 8.60 -4.37
C GLU A 431 -29.67 7.61 -3.22
N LYS A 432 -30.61 7.92 -2.32
CA LYS A 432 -31.01 7.02 -1.25
C LYS A 432 -31.36 5.64 -1.81
N GLY A 433 -30.82 4.62 -1.17
CA GLY A 433 -30.98 3.21 -1.53
C GLY A 433 -29.84 2.67 -2.39
N MET A 434 -29.00 3.49 -3.03
CA MET A 434 -27.84 3.03 -3.78
C MET A 434 -26.69 2.60 -2.87
N PHE A 435 -25.79 1.75 -3.35
CA PHE A 435 -24.52 1.49 -2.70
C PHE A 435 -23.60 2.71 -2.84
N PHE A 436 -22.86 3.03 -1.78
CA PHE A 436 -21.90 4.12 -1.79
C PHE A 436 -20.55 3.66 -2.38
N ASP A 437 -20.58 3.31 -3.66
CA ASP A 437 -19.38 3.06 -4.45
C ASP A 437 -18.90 4.44 -4.97
N ALA A 438 -17.94 5.04 -4.26
CA ALA A 438 -17.53 6.43 -4.48
C ALA A 438 -16.00 6.57 -4.55
N GLN A 439 -15.55 7.64 -5.19
CA GLN A 439 -14.17 8.12 -5.20
C GLN A 439 -14.10 9.52 -4.60
N PHE A 440 -13.06 9.79 -3.83
CA PHE A 440 -12.74 11.14 -3.37
C PHE A 440 -11.62 11.70 -4.24
N ILE A 441 -11.87 12.86 -4.84
CA ILE A 441 -11.00 13.52 -5.80
C ILE A 441 -10.56 14.85 -5.22
N GLU A 442 -9.27 15.15 -5.39
CA GLU A 442 -8.68 16.41 -4.99
C GLU A 442 -7.91 17.03 -6.15
N LEU A 443 -8.17 18.32 -6.44
CA LEU A 443 -7.59 19.02 -7.58
C LEU A 443 -6.43 19.94 -7.17
N GLY A 444 -6.21 20.14 -5.87
CA GLY A 444 -5.21 21.07 -5.34
C GLY A 444 -5.72 22.51 -5.24
N ALA A 445 -4.83 23.41 -4.84
CA ALA A 445 -5.12 24.83 -4.68
C ALA A 445 -5.08 25.60 -6.02
N GLY A 446 -5.66 26.79 -6.03
CA GLY A 446 -5.54 27.70 -7.17
C GLY A 446 -4.10 28.17 -7.38
N VAL A 447 -3.67 28.32 -8.63
CA VAL A 447 -2.38 28.85 -9.09
C VAL A 447 -2.21 30.34 -8.72
N VAL A 448 -3.32 31.04 -8.47
CA VAL A 448 -3.34 32.45 -8.07
C VAL A 448 -4.35 32.61 -6.94
N ASP A 449 -3.96 33.31 -5.87
CA ASP A 449 -4.90 33.70 -4.83
C ASP A 449 -5.72 34.92 -5.28
N ASN A 450 -6.83 35.24 -4.60
CA ASN A 450 -7.73 36.35 -4.97
C ASN A 450 -7.05 37.73 -5.05
N ASP A 451 -5.84 37.87 -4.50
CA ASP A 451 -5.03 39.09 -4.48
C ASP A 451 -3.99 39.19 -5.61
N GLY A 452 -3.91 38.20 -6.51
CA GLY A 452 -3.07 38.25 -7.72
C GLY A 452 -1.59 37.88 -7.53
N ASP A 453 -1.21 37.36 -6.36
CA ASP A 453 0.11 36.78 -6.13
C ASP A 453 0.15 35.31 -6.60
N SER A 454 1.22 34.92 -7.30
CA SER A 454 1.42 33.56 -7.80
C SER A 454 1.77 32.60 -6.66
N ILE A 455 0.99 31.54 -6.48
CA ILE A 455 1.32 30.44 -5.56
C ILE A 455 2.36 29.54 -6.25
N GLN A 456 3.39 29.13 -5.50
CA GLN A 456 4.47 28.28 -6.02
C GLN A 456 3.93 26.89 -6.41
N ASP A 457 4.33 26.37 -7.58
CA ASP A 457 4.09 25.02 -8.14
C ASP A 457 4.25 23.84 -7.15
N GLU A 458 4.74 24.06 -5.92
CA GLU A 458 5.02 23.04 -4.92
C GLU A 458 3.77 22.48 -4.21
N LEU A 459 2.70 23.27 -4.08
CA LEU A 459 1.44 22.89 -3.40
C LEU A 459 0.54 21.95 -4.23
N ASN A 460 0.72 21.90 -5.56
CA ASN A 460 -0.09 21.08 -6.47
C ASN A 460 0.66 19.84 -7.01
N LYS A 461 1.88 19.55 -6.54
CA LYS A 461 2.70 18.43 -7.07
C LYS A 461 2.04 17.06 -6.88
N ASP A 462 1.28 16.91 -5.80
CA ASP A 462 0.64 15.65 -5.42
C ASP A 462 -0.82 15.54 -5.88
N SER A 463 -1.46 16.63 -6.35
CA SER A 463 -2.85 16.69 -6.81
C SER A 463 -3.00 16.62 -8.35
N GLY A 464 -2.04 16.05 -9.07
CA GLY A 464 -2.14 15.79 -10.51
C GLY A 464 -1.73 16.96 -11.42
N ASN A 465 -2.21 16.98 -12.68
CA ASN A 465 -1.88 18.04 -13.66
C ASN A 465 -3.01 19.08 -13.83
N VAL A 466 -3.87 19.24 -12.83
CA VAL A 466 -5.04 20.13 -12.94
C VAL A 466 -4.69 21.51 -12.41
N ASP A 467 -4.51 22.47 -13.31
CA ASP A 467 -4.28 23.86 -12.93
C ASP A 467 -5.61 24.60 -12.77
N LEU A 468 -5.91 25.05 -11.56
CA LEU A 468 -7.03 25.95 -11.24
C LEU A 468 -6.50 27.37 -11.05
N PHE A 469 -7.20 28.41 -11.49
CA PHE A 469 -6.76 29.81 -11.38
C PHE A 469 -7.61 30.62 -10.38
N GLY A 470 -8.54 29.96 -9.68
CA GLY A 470 -9.33 30.52 -8.59
C GLY A 470 -10.66 31.14 -9.03
N TRP A 471 -10.83 31.44 -10.33
CA TRP A 471 -12.07 31.98 -10.89
C TRP A 471 -12.99 30.91 -11.50
N GLU A 472 -12.56 29.66 -11.56
CA GLU A 472 -13.36 28.58 -12.14
C GLU A 472 -14.59 28.25 -11.28
N ASN A 473 -15.74 28.07 -11.94
CA ASN A 473 -16.88 27.41 -11.33
C ASN A 473 -16.66 25.88 -11.28
N TRP A 474 -17.56 25.15 -10.61
CA TRP A 474 -17.42 23.70 -10.45
C TRP A 474 -17.50 22.95 -11.78
N GLU A 475 -18.32 23.40 -12.71
CA GLU A 475 -18.43 22.82 -14.05
C GLU A 475 -17.09 22.92 -14.79
N GLU A 476 -16.42 24.07 -14.70
CA GLU A 476 -15.07 24.30 -15.25
C GLU A 476 -14.01 23.46 -14.55
N LYS A 477 -14.06 23.34 -13.21
CA LYS A 477 -13.15 22.48 -12.43
C LYS A 477 -13.28 21.01 -12.84
N ILE A 478 -14.50 20.52 -12.98
CA ILE A 478 -14.78 19.14 -13.41
C ILE A 478 -14.35 18.94 -14.86
N ALA A 479 -14.61 19.90 -15.75
CA ALA A 479 -14.09 19.83 -17.11
C ALA A 479 -12.55 19.75 -17.13
N LYS A 480 -11.85 20.56 -16.34
CA LYS A 480 -10.39 20.52 -16.20
C LYS A 480 -9.89 19.20 -15.64
N TRP A 481 -10.53 18.64 -14.61
CA TRP A 481 -10.22 17.30 -14.11
C TRP A 481 -10.41 16.24 -15.20
N VAL A 482 -11.53 16.28 -15.92
CA VAL A 482 -11.81 15.35 -17.00
C VAL A 482 -10.80 15.48 -18.12
N TRP A 483 -10.27 16.65 -18.45
CA TRP A 483 -9.29 16.81 -19.53
C TRP A 483 -7.82 16.62 -19.11
N SER A 484 -7.47 16.97 -17.87
CA SER A 484 -6.06 17.05 -17.43
C SER A 484 -5.71 16.16 -16.22
N GLY A 485 -6.69 15.68 -15.45
CA GLY A 485 -6.46 14.90 -14.23
C GLY A 485 -5.91 13.48 -14.46
N ASP A 486 -5.51 12.81 -13.39
CA ASP A 486 -5.11 11.40 -13.41
C ASP A 486 -5.24 10.76 -12.02
N ASP A 487 -4.61 9.59 -11.80
CA ASP A 487 -4.68 8.86 -10.54
C ASP A 487 -4.10 9.60 -9.35
N ARG A 488 -3.28 10.64 -9.56
CA ARG A 488 -2.74 11.48 -8.47
C ARG A 488 -3.82 12.33 -7.81
N ASN A 489 -4.93 12.57 -8.48
CA ASN A 489 -6.08 13.25 -7.88
C ASN A 489 -6.79 12.41 -6.79
N HIS A 490 -6.34 11.18 -6.48
CA HIS A 490 -6.93 10.29 -5.47
C HIS A 490 -6.09 10.27 -4.18
N VAL A 491 -6.71 10.52 -3.01
CA VAL A 491 -6.00 10.76 -1.74
C VAL A 491 -5.94 9.52 -0.81
N SER A 492 -4.79 9.28 -0.13
CA SER A 492 -4.69 8.40 1.08
C SER A 492 -3.44 8.60 1.99
N ALA A 493 -3.69 8.65 3.33
CA ALA A 493 -2.93 8.19 4.56
C ALA A 493 -1.77 8.98 5.26
N ILE A 494 -1.58 8.79 6.62
CA ILE A 494 -0.59 9.41 7.59
C ILE A 494 -0.13 8.54 8.82
N GLY A 495 1.18 8.53 9.19
CA GLY A 495 1.72 8.47 10.60
C GLY A 495 3.04 7.69 10.97
N TYR A 496 3.79 8.17 11.99
CA TYR A 496 5.24 8.05 12.39
C TYR A 496 6.01 6.71 12.63
N LEU A 497 7.33 6.73 12.34
CA LEU A 497 8.49 5.81 12.59
C LEU A 497 8.40 4.33 12.20
N ASN A 498 7.20 3.76 12.09
CA ASN A 498 6.96 2.44 11.52
C ASN A 498 6.02 2.51 10.33
N SER A 499 6.01 3.64 9.60
CA SER A 499 5.25 3.79 8.37
C SER A 499 5.65 2.75 7.33
N PRO A 500 4.79 2.43 6.34
CA PRO A 500 5.14 1.56 5.22
C PRO A 500 6.49 1.94 4.58
N ARG A 501 6.78 3.24 4.49
CA ARG A 501 8.05 3.77 3.94
C ARG A 501 9.25 3.44 4.82
N SER A 502 9.12 3.51 6.15
CA SER A 502 10.18 3.09 7.08
C SER A 502 10.52 1.61 6.90
N ARG A 503 9.49 0.76 6.72
CA ARG A 503 9.67 -0.69 6.51
C ARG A 503 10.33 -1.00 5.18
N ASP A 504 9.92 -0.32 4.11
CA ASP A 504 10.55 -0.43 2.79
C ASP A 504 12.02 0.02 2.82
N LEU A 505 12.37 1.06 3.59
CA LEU A 505 13.76 1.51 3.79
C LEU A 505 14.61 0.42 4.47
N HIS A 506 14.07 -0.27 5.46
CA HIS A 506 14.77 -1.38 6.12
C HIS A 506 15.01 -2.56 5.16
N LEU A 507 14.00 -2.94 4.37
CA LEU A 507 14.15 -3.97 3.35
C LEU A 507 15.16 -3.55 2.27
N ALA A 508 15.10 -2.30 1.80
CA ALA A 508 16.06 -1.75 0.84
C ALA A 508 17.48 -1.79 1.38
N ALA A 509 17.70 -1.38 2.64
CA ALA A 509 18.99 -1.42 3.31
C ALA A 509 19.54 -2.86 3.45
N ALA A 510 18.69 -3.82 3.83
CA ALA A 510 19.06 -5.24 3.90
C ALA A 510 19.47 -5.79 2.52
N LEU A 511 18.86 -5.31 1.45
CA LEU A 511 19.21 -5.65 0.06
C LEU A 511 20.39 -4.83 -0.50
N GLY A 512 20.90 -3.85 0.26
CA GLY A 512 21.99 -2.97 -0.16
C GLY A 512 21.59 -1.98 -1.26
N LEU A 513 20.33 -1.52 -1.24
CA LEU A 513 19.74 -0.51 -2.13
C LEU A 513 19.72 0.88 -1.46
N ASP A 514 19.72 1.92 -2.28
CA ASP A 514 19.78 3.33 -1.84
C ASP A 514 18.43 3.83 -1.30
N ALA A 515 18.45 4.65 -0.24
CA ALA A 515 17.25 5.18 0.41
C ALA A 515 16.38 6.05 -0.52
N ASP A 516 16.99 6.75 -1.48
CA ASP A 516 16.26 7.60 -2.43
C ASP A 516 15.32 6.78 -3.30
N THR A 517 15.61 5.50 -3.52
CA THR A 517 14.71 4.60 -4.27
C THR A 517 13.37 4.40 -3.57
N VAL A 518 13.32 4.50 -2.24
CA VAL A 518 12.11 4.35 -1.43
C VAL A 518 11.46 5.72 -1.18
N LEU A 519 12.24 6.72 -0.77
CA LEU A 519 11.71 8.02 -0.35
C LEU A 519 11.22 8.89 -1.52
N SER A 520 11.91 8.86 -2.67
CA SER A 520 11.54 9.68 -3.83
C SER A 520 10.72 8.93 -4.88
N LYS A 521 10.83 7.59 -4.93
CA LYS A 521 10.22 6.75 -5.98
C LYS A 521 9.73 5.39 -5.45
N PRO A 522 8.85 5.33 -4.43
CA PRO A 522 8.44 4.08 -3.78
C PRO A 522 7.82 3.06 -4.74
N SER A 523 7.15 3.51 -5.81
CA SER A 523 6.62 2.64 -6.86
C SER A 523 7.70 2.00 -7.74
N HIS A 524 8.87 2.63 -7.87
CA HIS A 524 10.01 2.11 -8.60
C HIS A 524 10.78 1.07 -7.79
N PHE A 525 10.90 1.25 -6.48
CA PHE A 525 11.47 0.27 -5.55
C PHE A 525 10.75 -1.08 -5.65
N HIS A 526 9.42 -1.09 -5.47
CA HIS A 526 8.61 -2.30 -5.58
C HIS A 526 8.70 -2.96 -6.97
N LYS A 527 8.70 -2.16 -8.06
CA LYS A 527 8.89 -2.69 -9.43
C LYS A 527 10.28 -3.30 -9.64
N THR A 528 11.30 -2.79 -8.96
CA THR A 528 12.68 -3.31 -9.06
C THR A 528 12.82 -4.63 -8.30
N LEU A 529 12.21 -4.71 -7.11
CA LEU A 529 12.03 -5.94 -6.36
C LEU A 529 11.32 -7.01 -7.19
N GLU A 530 10.16 -6.69 -7.77
CA GLU A 530 9.39 -7.57 -8.66
C GLU A 530 10.21 -8.11 -9.84
N LYS A 531 11.05 -7.26 -10.46
CA LYS A 531 11.91 -7.66 -11.59
C LYS A 531 13.12 -8.50 -11.20
N SER A 532 13.57 -8.43 -9.95
CA SER A 532 14.73 -9.17 -9.45
C SER A 532 14.40 -10.63 -9.06
N ILE A 533 13.11 -10.96 -8.99
CA ILE A 533 12.60 -12.28 -8.63
C ILE A 533 12.55 -13.14 -9.89
N SER A 534 13.43 -14.15 -9.98
CA SER A 534 13.45 -15.09 -11.10
C SER A 534 12.30 -16.10 -11.09
N GLU A 535 11.73 -16.38 -9.90
CA GLU A 535 10.66 -17.36 -9.67
C GLU A 535 9.89 -16.94 -8.40
N SER A 536 8.57 -16.78 -8.48
CA SER A 536 7.77 -16.34 -7.33
C SER A 536 7.56 -17.51 -6.36
N ILE A 537 7.83 -17.28 -5.06
CA ILE A 537 7.61 -18.26 -4.00
C ILE A 537 6.13 -18.24 -3.61
N PRO A 538 5.38 -19.35 -3.73
CA PRO A 538 3.95 -19.37 -3.43
C PRO A 538 3.66 -19.12 -1.94
N THR A 539 2.59 -18.36 -1.67
CA THR A 539 2.04 -18.18 -0.31
C THR A 539 1.43 -19.50 0.18
N ARG A 540 1.79 -19.89 1.39
CA ARG A 540 1.22 -21.05 2.10
C ARG A 540 0.57 -20.60 3.40
N TYR A 541 -0.31 -21.43 3.93
CA TYR A 541 -1.08 -21.16 5.14
C TYR A 541 -0.96 -22.31 6.12
N VAL A 542 -0.95 -21.99 7.41
CA VAL A 542 -1.04 -22.95 8.50
C VAL A 542 -2.11 -22.48 9.49
N SER A 543 -2.93 -23.42 9.96
CA SER A 543 -3.90 -23.14 11.02
C SER A 543 -3.20 -23.04 12.37
N ILE A 544 -3.36 -21.91 13.05
CA ILE A 544 -2.73 -21.59 14.33
C ILE A 544 -3.81 -21.23 15.36
N PRO A 545 -3.71 -21.67 16.63
CA PRO A 545 -4.60 -21.24 17.69
C PRO A 545 -4.63 -19.72 17.84
N ILE A 546 -5.83 -19.14 17.91
CA ILE A 546 -6.00 -17.72 18.24
C ILE A 546 -5.40 -17.45 19.63
N ASP A 547 -5.64 -18.38 20.55
CA ASP A 547 -5.18 -18.36 21.93
C ASP A 547 -4.55 -19.72 22.28
N HIS A 548 -3.24 -19.72 22.52
CA HIS A 548 -2.47 -20.92 22.93
C HIS A 548 -2.76 -21.38 24.36
N ASP A 549 -3.33 -20.52 25.21
CA ASP A 549 -3.75 -20.88 26.57
C ASP A 549 -5.18 -21.43 26.60
N ASN A 550 -5.98 -21.14 25.57
CA ASN A 550 -7.36 -21.61 25.45
C ASN A 550 -7.78 -21.90 24.00
N HIS A 551 -7.52 -23.12 23.56
CA HIS A 551 -7.83 -23.58 22.21
C HIS A 551 -9.34 -23.58 21.85
N THR A 552 -10.25 -23.39 22.82
CA THR A 552 -11.70 -23.26 22.52
C THR A 552 -12.04 -22.00 21.75
N ARG A 553 -11.11 -21.04 21.65
CA ARG A 553 -11.27 -19.80 20.88
C ARG A 553 -11.17 -19.99 19.37
N GLY A 554 -10.73 -21.16 18.91
CA GLY A 554 -10.59 -21.47 17.49
C GLY A 554 -9.17 -21.21 16.96
N THR A 555 -9.04 -21.32 15.65
CA THR A 555 -7.78 -21.12 14.92
C THR A 555 -7.96 -20.07 13.82
N TYR A 556 -6.84 -19.55 13.33
CA TYR A 556 -6.77 -18.68 12.16
C TYR A 556 -5.69 -19.17 11.19
N GLU A 557 -5.76 -18.76 9.93
CA GLU A 557 -4.80 -19.13 8.91
C GLU A 557 -3.63 -18.14 8.90
N ASN A 558 -2.47 -18.56 9.36
CA ASN A 558 -1.24 -17.77 9.35
C ASN A 558 -0.45 -18.03 8.06
N ARG A 559 0.08 -16.98 7.45
CA ARG A 559 0.88 -17.10 6.23
C ARG A 559 2.33 -17.49 6.49
N TYR A 560 2.88 -18.26 5.57
CA TYR A 560 4.31 -18.53 5.49
C TYR A 560 4.71 -18.86 4.04
N TRP A 561 6.00 -18.80 3.77
CA TRP A 561 6.59 -19.17 2.48
C TRP A 561 7.74 -20.14 2.73
N VAL A 562 7.98 -21.05 1.79
CA VAL A 562 9.04 -22.05 1.91
C VAL A 562 9.80 -22.21 0.61
N SER A 563 11.11 -22.40 0.74
CA SER A 563 12.00 -22.78 -0.35
C SER A 563 12.86 -23.97 0.06
N THR A 564 12.82 -25.02 -0.75
CA THR A 564 13.62 -26.24 -0.61
C THR A 564 14.75 -26.31 -1.64
N ARG A 565 14.99 -25.23 -2.38
CA ARG A 565 15.91 -25.16 -3.54
C ARG A 565 17.30 -25.72 -3.27
N TYR A 566 17.83 -25.51 -2.07
CA TYR A 566 19.17 -25.94 -1.68
C TYR A 566 19.18 -27.15 -0.75
N TYR A 567 18.02 -27.73 -0.44
CA TYR A 567 17.91 -28.76 0.57
C TYR A 567 18.74 -30.01 0.24
N LYS A 568 19.46 -30.49 1.25
CA LYS A 568 20.15 -31.79 1.26
C LYS A 568 19.66 -32.58 2.46
N SER A 569 19.53 -33.90 2.32
CA SER A 569 19.11 -34.78 3.40
C SER A 569 19.95 -34.56 4.66
N GLY A 570 19.28 -34.32 5.80
CA GLY A 570 19.93 -33.98 7.08
C GLY A 570 20.30 -32.50 7.27
N GLY A 571 20.02 -31.62 6.30
CA GLY A 571 20.17 -30.18 6.44
C GLY A 571 19.12 -29.56 7.39
N PRO A 572 19.45 -28.44 8.05
CA PRO A 572 18.56 -27.78 9.01
C PRO A 572 17.37 -27.06 8.33
N VAL A 573 16.36 -26.73 9.14
CA VAL A 573 15.31 -25.76 8.75
C VAL A 573 15.71 -24.38 9.25
N PHE A 574 15.78 -23.39 8.37
CA PHE A 574 15.96 -21.98 8.72
C PHE A 574 14.61 -21.27 8.66
N LEU A 575 14.13 -20.76 9.79
CA LEU A 575 12.95 -19.91 9.86
C LEU A 575 13.40 -18.46 9.99
N TYR A 576 13.16 -17.66 8.95
CA TYR A 576 13.34 -16.22 8.98
C TYR A 576 12.01 -15.56 9.36
N ASP A 577 12.00 -14.94 10.52
CA ASP A 577 10.86 -14.20 11.04
C ASP A 577 10.94 -12.75 10.58
N VAL A 578 9.90 -12.29 9.88
CA VAL A 578 9.84 -10.94 9.33
C VAL A 578 9.56 -9.89 10.41
N GLY A 579 8.95 -10.28 11.53
CA GLY A 579 8.59 -9.37 12.61
C GLY A 579 7.33 -8.56 12.32
N GLU A 580 7.40 -7.27 12.65
CA GLU A 580 6.32 -6.28 12.70
C GLU A 580 5.90 -5.73 11.32
N SER A 581 5.81 -6.62 10.32
CA SER A 581 5.44 -6.22 8.96
C SER A 581 4.87 -7.35 8.11
N ALA A 582 4.14 -6.96 7.05
CA ALA A 582 3.73 -7.88 6.00
C ALA A 582 4.92 -8.63 5.37
N ALA A 583 4.83 -9.95 5.29
CA ALA A 583 5.97 -10.80 4.98
C ALA A 583 6.13 -11.14 3.49
N TYR A 584 5.16 -10.79 2.63
CA TYR A 584 5.18 -11.17 1.21
C TYR A 584 6.45 -10.70 0.48
N SER A 585 6.77 -9.41 0.53
CA SER A 585 7.95 -8.84 -0.15
C SER A 585 9.26 -9.42 0.38
N SER A 586 9.36 -9.56 1.70
CA SER A 586 10.49 -10.20 2.38
C SER A 586 10.64 -11.67 1.98
N ALA A 587 9.54 -12.41 1.83
CA ALA A 587 9.55 -13.80 1.39
C ALA A 587 10.06 -13.94 -0.04
N GLN A 588 9.55 -13.12 -0.96
CA GLN A 588 10.03 -13.12 -2.34
C GLN A 588 11.50 -12.73 -2.42
N ALA A 589 11.97 -11.78 -1.61
CA ALA A 589 13.37 -11.38 -1.64
C ALA A 589 14.29 -12.44 -1.01
N MET A 590 14.00 -12.86 0.23
CA MET A 590 14.92 -13.68 1.04
C MET A 590 15.06 -15.12 0.55
N LEU A 591 14.04 -15.69 -0.11
CA LEU A 591 14.02 -17.09 -0.54
C LEU A 591 14.36 -17.32 -2.03
N SER A 592 14.36 -16.28 -2.87
CA SER A 592 14.47 -16.42 -4.33
C SER A 592 15.91 -16.53 -4.88
N GLY A 593 16.92 -16.08 -4.14
CA GLY A 593 18.31 -16.03 -4.62
C GLY A 593 19.35 -16.31 -3.53
N ASP A 594 20.58 -16.62 -3.92
CA ASP A 594 21.71 -16.89 -3.02
C ASP A 594 22.50 -15.63 -2.60
N SER A 595 22.14 -14.48 -3.17
CA SER A 595 22.72 -13.17 -2.86
C SER A 595 22.09 -12.49 -1.64
N THR A 596 21.10 -13.12 -1.00
CA THR A 596 20.45 -12.64 0.23
C THR A 596 20.99 -13.35 1.47
N PHE A 597 20.75 -12.77 2.65
CA PHE A 597 21.17 -13.35 3.91
C PHE A 597 20.66 -14.78 4.10
N VAL A 598 19.34 -15.00 4.00
CA VAL A 598 18.73 -16.33 4.15
C VAL A 598 19.21 -17.27 3.05
N GLY A 599 19.14 -16.85 1.79
CA GLY A 599 19.57 -17.68 0.66
C GLY A 599 21.01 -18.18 0.75
N SER A 600 21.92 -17.35 1.27
CA SER A 600 23.31 -17.73 1.51
C SER A 600 23.45 -18.86 2.56
N LEU A 601 22.65 -18.82 3.63
CA LEU A 601 22.61 -19.87 4.66
C LEU A 601 22.03 -21.17 4.12
N LEU A 602 20.93 -21.09 3.35
CA LEU A 602 20.32 -22.28 2.73
C LEU A 602 21.32 -23.01 1.84
N LYS A 603 22.09 -22.25 1.04
CA LYS A 603 23.12 -22.80 0.15
C LYS A 603 24.29 -23.41 0.91
N GLU A 604 24.77 -22.74 1.96
CA GLU A 604 25.93 -23.21 2.74
C GLU A 604 25.61 -24.50 3.52
N PHE A 605 24.44 -24.57 4.16
CA PHE A 605 24.07 -25.68 5.04
C PHE A 605 23.19 -26.73 4.36
N GLY A 606 22.77 -26.51 3.11
CA GLY A 606 21.85 -27.38 2.41
C GLY A 606 20.48 -27.46 3.11
N GLY A 607 19.98 -26.33 3.62
CA GLY A 607 18.79 -26.27 4.47
C GLY A 607 17.48 -25.99 3.73
N VAL A 608 16.37 -26.13 4.44
CA VAL A 608 15.05 -25.60 4.04
C VAL A 608 14.92 -24.17 4.55
N GLY A 609 14.46 -23.25 3.72
CA GLY A 609 14.15 -21.88 4.15
C GLY A 609 12.66 -21.67 4.32
N ILE A 610 12.27 -21.07 5.44
CA ILE A 610 10.91 -20.62 5.71
C ILE A 610 10.96 -19.13 5.99
N VAL A 611 10.04 -18.37 5.40
CA VAL A 611 9.75 -17.00 5.81
C VAL A 611 8.39 -16.98 6.49
N TRP A 612 8.36 -16.44 7.71
CA TRP A 612 7.21 -16.48 8.61
C TRP A 612 6.56 -15.10 8.71
N GLU A 613 5.24 -15.03 8.57
CA GLU A 613 4.46 -13.82 8.86
C GLU A 613 3.98 -13.82 10.31
N HIS A 614 4.18 -12.72 11.03
CA HIS A 614 3.76 -12.59 12.41
C HIS A 614 2.22 -12.45 12.51
N ARG A 615 1.61 -13.00 13.57
CA ARG A 615 0.18 -12.77 13.90
C ARG A 615 -0.15 -11.27 13.95
N TYR A 616 -1.30 -10.85 13.43
CA TYR A 616 -1.72 -9.45 13.28
C TYR A 616 -0.95 -8.59 12.26
N TYR A 617 -0.02 -9.16 11.48
CA TYR A 617 0.69 -8.45 10.43
C TYR A 617 0.40 -9.05 9.05
N GLY A 618 0.49 -8.22 8.02
CA GLY A 618 0.19 -8.64 6.64
C GLY A 618 -1.25 -9.14 6.48
N ASP A 619 -1.44 -10.44 6.24
CA ASP A 619 -2.78 -11.06 6.13
C ASP A 619 -2.97 -12.18 7.17
N SER A 620 -2.17 -12.19 8.24
CA SER A 620 -2.17 -13.24 9.27
C SER A 620 -2.93 -12.80 10.52
N PHE A 621 -4.25 -12.64 10.43
CA PHE A 621 -5.08 -12.06 11.50
C PHE A 621 -5.83 -13.12 12.34
N PRO A 622 -5.60 -13.20 13.65
CA PRO A 622 -6.36 -14.10 14.54
C PRO A 622 -7.85 -13.79 14.66
N THR A 623 -8.22 -12.52 14.45
CA THR A 623 -9.62 -12.07 14.52
C THR A 623 -10.03 -11.43 13.18
N SER A 624 -9.88 -10.11 13.06
CA SER A 624 -10.20 -9.33 11.87
C SER A 624 -8.95 -8.59 11.39
N PRO A 625 -8.91 -8.16 10.11
CA PRO A 625 -7.84 -7.29 9.62
C PRO A 625 -7.71 -6.05 10.51
N VAL A 626 -6.47 -5.76 10.92
CA VAL A 626 -6.16 -4.58 11.72
C VAL A 626 -6.41 -3.32 10.89
N ASN A 627 -7.10 -2.37 11.47
CA ASN A 627 -7.33 -1.03 10.97
C ASN A 627 -7.50 -0.10 12.17
N VAL A 628 -7.66 1.18 11.90
CA VAL A 628 -7.81 2.17 12.95
C VAL A 628 -9.07 1.81 13.78
N GLU A 629 -10.15 1.34 13.15
CA GLU A 629 -11.41 0.86 13.76
C GLU A 629 -11.34 -0.40 14.63
N THR A 630 -10.19 -1.05 14.75
CA THR A 630 -10.10 -2.36 15.38
C THR A 630 -10.40 -2.27 16.89
N PRO A 631 -11.40 -3.03 17.40
CA PRO A 631 -11.72 -3.01 18.83
C PRO A 631 -10.52 -3.39 19.69
N VAL A 632 -10.29 -2.66 20.78
CA VAL A 632 -9.16 -2.89 21.71
C VAL A 632 -9.12 -4.33 22.26
N ASP A 633 -10.28 -4.98 22.39
CA ASP A 633 -10.41 -6.36 22.86
C ASP A 633 -9.91 -7.40 21.84
N ASP A 634 -9.81 -7.04 20.57
CA ASP A 634 -9.29 -7.93 19.53
C ASP A 634 -7.77 -8.04 19.65
N PHE A 635 -7.08 -6.97 20.08
CA PHE A 635 -5.62 -6.98 20.24
C PHE A 635 -5.12 -7.77 21.46
N LYS A 636 -5.99 -8.31 22.31
CA LYS A 636 -5.57 -9.07 23.50
C LYS A 636 -4.75 -10.33 23.18
N TYR A 637 -4.83 -10.84 21.95
CA TYR A 637 -4.01 -11.96 21.49
C TYR A 637 -2.75 -11.53 20.72
N LEU A 638 -2.55 -10.22 20.52
CA LEU A 638 -1.30 -9.66 20.03
C LEU A 638 -0.37 -9.42 21.22
N THR A 639 0.19 -10.52 21.72
CA THR A 639 1.16 -10.49 22.81
C THR A 639 2.42 -11.26 22.44
N HIS A 640 3.54 -10.91 23.07
CA HIS A 640 4.80 -11.62 22.90
C HIS A 640 4.67 -13.13 23.15
N HIS A 641 4.03 -13.53 24.26
CA HIS A 641 3.81 -14.93 24.64
C HIS A 641 3.09 -15.72 23.53
N GLN A 642 1.96 -15.18 23.06
CA GLN A 642 1.17 -15.82 22.02
C GLN A 642 1.95 -15.89 20.69
N ALA A 643 2.69 -14.84 20.34
CA ALA A 643 3.46 -14.77 19.11
C ALA A 643 4.64 -15.77 19.06
N ILE A 644 5.34 -16.02 20.17
CA ILE A 644 6.41 -17.04 20.18
C ILE A 644 5.87 -18.46 20.24
N ALA A 645 4.67 -18.66 20.81
CA ALA A 645 4.00 -19.96 20.87
C ALA A 645 3.48 -20.44 19.50
N ASP A 646 3.28 -19.54 18.53
CA ASP A 646 2.95 -19.88 17.14
C ASP A 646 4.01 -20.79 16.50
N ILE A 647 5.29 -20.50 16.77
CA ILE A 647 6.43 -21.14 16.14
C ILE A 647 6.52 -22.64 16.48
N PRO A 648 6.52 -23.08 17.77
CA PRO A 648 6.52 -24.49 18.09
C PRO A 648 5.23 -25.20 17.67
N HIS A 649 4.09 -24.51 17.60
CA HIS A 649 2.87 -25.08 17.04
C HIS A 649 3.06 -25.42 15.55
N PHE A 650 3.49 -24.43 14.76
CA PHE A 650 3.78 -24.59 13.33
C PHE A 650 4.84 -25.66 13.08
N ALA A 651 5.98 -25.59 13.78
CA ALA A 651 7.12 -26.48 13.54
C ALA A 651 6.80 -27.95 13.78
N LYS A 652 5.93 -28.28 14.76
CA LYS A 652 5.52 -29.66 15.06
C LYS A 652 4.73 -30.31 13.92
N SER A 653 3.92 -29.52 13.20
CA SER A 653 3.09 -30.00 12.10
C SER A 653 3.65 -29.68 10.71
N PHE A 654 4.79 -28.98 10.64
CA PHE A 654 5.35 -28.52 9.38
C PHE A 654 5.74 -29.70 8.49
N ASN A 655 5.21 -29.69 7.28
CA ASN A 655 5.60 -30.56 6.19
C ASN A 655 5.62 -29.77 4.88
N THR A 656 6.27 -30.33 3.85
CA THR A 656 6.21 -29.79 2.50
C THR A 656 6.19 -30.92 1.48
N SER A 657 5.36 -30.74 0.45
CA SER A 657 5.26 -31.66 -0.70
C SER A 657 6.56 -31.77 -1.50
N ASP A 658 7.46 -30.80 -1.37
CA ASP A 658 8.68 -30.73 -2.16
C ASP A 658 9.70 -31.81 -1.75
N ILE A 659 9.64 -32.27 -0.50
CA ILE A 659 10.52 -33.31 0.09
C ILE A 659 9.73 -34.22 1.06
N PRO A 660 8.75 -35.00 0.56
CA PRO A 660 7.69 -35.62 1.36
C PRO A 660 8.17 -36.75 2.29
N ASN A 661 9.35 -37.32 2.04
CA ASN A 661 9.90 -38.45 2.81
C ASN A 661 10.86 -38.02 3.93
N GLN A 662 10.94 -36.72 4.22
CA GLN A 662 11.84 -36.17 5.25
C GLN A 662 11.05 -35.71 6.48
N ASP A 663 11.54 -36.07 7.65
CA ASP A 663 11.00 -35.64 8.94
C ASP A 663 11.55 -34.25 9.29
N LEU A 664 10.86 -33.21 8.84
CA LEU A 664 11.22 -31.80 9.06
C LEU A 664 10.74 -31.26 10.41
N SER A 665 10.08 -32.08 11.24
CA SER A 665 9.71 -31.66 12.58
C SER A 665 10.96 -31.44 13.45
N PRO A 666 10.88 -30.65 14.54
CA PRO A 666 12.01 -30.47 15.47
C PRO A 666 12.56 -31.76 16.08
N LYS A 667 11.80 -32.87 16.05
CA LYS A 667 12.29 -34.19 16.47
C LYS A 667 13.29 -34.78 15.49
N GLY A 668 13.08 -34.53 14.19
CA GLY A 668 13.81 -35.12 13.09
C GLY A 668 14.88 -34.24 12.47
N THR A 669 14.72 -32.91 12.56
CA THR A 669 15.59 -31.92 11.92
C THR A 669 15.85 -30.75 12.86
N PRO A 670 17.08 -30.20 12.95
CA PRO A 670 17.35 -29.01 13.75
C PRO A 670 16.77 -27.75 13.09
N TRP A 671 16.04 -26.95 13.87
CA TRP A 671 15.51 -25.65 13.43
C TRP A 671 16.40 -24.50 13.90
N VAL A 672 16.63 -23.53 13.02
CA VAL A 672 17.43 -22.34 13.27
C VAL A 672 16.56 -21.13 13.02
N MET A 673 16.30 -20.33 14.04
CA MET A 673 15.48 -19.12 13.92
C MET A 673 16.37 -17.90 13.65
N LEU A 674 15.99 -17.10 12.68
CA LEU A 674 16.73 -15.94 12.20
C LEU A 674 15.84 -14.70 12.32
N GLY A 675 16.37 -13.62 12.87
CA GLY A 675 15.63 -12.37 12.96
C GLY A 675 16.51 -11.16 13.27
N GLY A 676 15.99 -9.99 12.92
CA GLY A 676 16.57 -8.68 13.19
C GLY A 676 15.57 -7.80 13.92
N SER A 677 16.01 -6.82 14.70
CA SER A 677 15.08 -5.97 15.48
C SER A 677 14.21 -6.80 16.43
N TYR A 678 12.90 -6.55 16.46
CA TYR A 678 11.90 -7.32 17.17
C TYR A 678 11.89 -8.81 16.77
N SER A 679 12.08 -9.17 15.50
CA SER A 679 12.18 -10.59 15.13
C SER A 679 13.49 -11.23 15.63
N GLY A 680 14.54 -10.43 15.85
CA GLY A 680 15.76 -10.84 16.56
C GLY A 680 15.48 -11.12 18.05
N MET A 681 14.64 -10.31 18.69
CA MET A 681 14.15 -10.59 20.05
C MET A 681 13.37 -11.90 20.06
N ARG A 682 12.40 -12.07 19.15
CA ARG A 682 11.62 -13.32 19.03
C ARG A 682 12.51 -14.53 18.78
N SER A 683 13.58 -14.41 18.00
CA SER A 683 14.54 -15.50 17.77
C SER A 683 15.22 -15.94 19.08
N ALA A 684 15.70 -14.99 19.89
CA ALA A 684 16.31 -15.28 21.18
C ALA A 684 15.28 -15.81 22.21
N PHE A 685 14.11 -15.18 22.29
CA PHE A 685 13.04 -15.56 23.21
C PHE A 685 12.48 -16.96 22.92
N THR A 686 12.19 -17.26 21.65
CA THR A 686 11.70 -18.59 21.25
C THR A 686 12.76 -19.66 21.49
N ARG A 687 14.05 -19.39 21.25
CA ARG A 687 15.13 -20.34 21.61
C ARG A 687 15.24 -20.54 23.13
N ASN A 688 15.03 -19.49 23.91
CA ASN A 688 15.09 -19.57 25.37
C ASN A 688 13.95 -20.41 25.95
N GLU A 689 12.74 -20.21 25.44
CA GLU A 689 11.52 -20.83 25.97
C GLU A 689 11.24 -22.22 25.38
N PHE A 690 11.56 -22.42 24.09
CA PHE A 690 11.34 -23.67 23.35
C PHE A 690 12.65 -24.23 22.76
N PRO A 691 13.69 -24.50 23.58
CA PRO A 691 15.00 -24.98 23.10
C PRO A 691 14.94 -26.37 22.46
N GLU A 692 13.89 -27.16 22.72
CA GLU A 692 13.61 -28.43 22.06
C GLU A 692 13.03 -28.25 20.65
N THR A 693 12.46 -27.08 20.35
CA THR A 693 11.91 -26.74 19.04
C THR A 693 12.95 -26.00 18.22
N ILE A 694 13.43 -24.85 18.70
CA ILE A 694 14.43 -24.03 18.01
C ILE A 694 15.80 -24.39 18.54
N TYR A 695 16.66 -24.98 17.71
CA TYR A 695 18.00 -25.46 18.08
C TYR A 695 19.07 -24.37 18.16
N ALA A 696 18.97 -23.33 17.34
CA ALA A 696 19.88 -22.20 17.35
C ALA A 696 19.16 -20.92 16.93
N ALA A 697 19.68 -19.77 17.37
CA ALA A 697 19.11 -18.47 17.05
C ALA A 697 20.17 -17.48 16.57
N TYR A 698 19.80 -16.70 15.54
CA TYR A 698 20.52 -15.51 15.09
C TYR A 698 19.73 -14.28 15.51
N ALA A 699 20.20 -13.58 16.54
CA ALA A 699 19.56 -12.39 17.09
C ALA A 699 20.34 -11.13 16.66
N SER A 700 19.99 -10.58 15.49
CA SER A 700 20.58 -9.32 15.02
C SER A 700 19.87 -8.12 15.62
N SER A 701 20.65 -7.16 16.14
CA SER A 701 20.17 -5.88 16.65
C SER A 701 18.91 -6.02 17.53
N ALA A 702 18.90 -7.00 18.43
CA ALA A 702 17.72 -7.44 19.16
C ALA A 702 17.55 -6.70 20.51
N PRO A 703 16.62 -5.72 20.64
CA PRO A 703 16.44 -4.95 21.87
C PRO A 703 15.59 -5.73 22.88
N VAL A 704 16.15 -6.79 23.45
CA VAL A 704 15.46 -7.69 24.39
C VAL A 704 15.08 -7.05 25.72
N GLN A 705 15.68 -5.92 26.07
CA GLN A 705 15.30 -5.16 27.25
C GLN A 705 14.11 -4.25 26.91
N ALA A 706 12.93 -4.57 27.46
CA ALA A 706 11.79 -3.66 27.44
C ALA A 706 12.07 -2.44 28.34
N GLN A 707 11.78 -1.23 27.87
CA GLN A 707 12.09 -0.01 28.63
C GLN A 707 11.18 1.13 28.20
N VAL A 708 10.47 1.76 29.14
CA VAL A 708 9.56 2.87 28.83
C VAL A 708 10.35 4.05 28.27
N ASP A 709 11.36 4.53 29.00
CA ASP A 709 12.21 5.64 28.56
C ASP A 709 13.39 5.17 27.72
N MET A 710 13.28 5.37 26.41
CA MET A 710 14.33 5.12 25.44
C MET A 710 14.89 6.41 24.85
N GLY A 711 15.03 7.49 25.64
CA GLY A 711 15.71 8.70 25.18
C GLY A 711 17.16 8.45 24.70
N ILE A 712 17.79 7.38 25.21
CA ILE A 712 19.11 6.90 24.77
C ILE A 712 19.19 6.56 23.27
N TYR A 713 18.06 6.36 22.59
CA TYR A 713 18.01 6.15 21.14
C TYR A 713 18.75 7.28 20.40
N PHE A 714 18.43 8.54 20.72
CA PHE A 714 19.01 9.70 20.05
C PHE A 714 20.43 10.01 20.50
N GLU A 715 20.85 9.51 21.67
CA GLU A 715 22.25 9.58 22.09
C GLU A 715 23.14 8.74 21.16
N GLN A 716 22.69 7.57 20.68
CA GLN A 716 23.46 6.80 19.70
C GLN A 716 23.49 7.50 18.33
N VAL A 717 22.41 8.17 17.95
CA VAL A 717 22.38 9.00 16.73
C VAL A 717 23.43 10.10 16.83
N TYR A 718 23.46 10.83 17.95
CA TYR A 718 24.49 11.83 18.26
C TYR A 718 25.90 11.23 18.17
N ARG A 719 26.17 10.12 18.87
CA ARG A 719 27.48 9.42 18.82
C ARG A 719 27.85 9.00 17.40
N GLY A 720 26.88 8.59 16.59
CA GLY A 720 27.08 8.28 15.17
C GLY A 720 27.45 9.50 14.34
N MET A 721 26.83 10.65 14.59
CA MET A 721 27.21 11.91 13.94
C MET A 721 28.65 12.31 14.30
N ILE A 722 28.99 12.29 15.59
CA ILE A 722 30.34 12.60 16.09
C ILE A 722 31.37 11.62 15.51
N GLY A 723 31.10 10.31 15.61
CA GLY A 723 31.99 9.24 15.14
C GLY A 723 32.24 9.27 13.63
N ASN A 724 31.38 9.94 12.86
CA ASN A 724 31.52 10.11 11.41
C ASN A 724 31.95 11.53 10.99
N GLY A 725 32.32 12.40 11.93
CA GLY A 725 32.93 13.72 11.67
C GLY A 725 31.95 14.89 11.50
N TYR A 726 30.76 14.79 12.10
CA TYR A 726 29.68 15.78 12.02
C TYR A 726 29.40 16.47 13.37
N GLU A 727 30.45 16.79 14.12
CA GLU A 727 30.36 17.46 15.42
C GLU A 727 29.79 18.88 15.32
N GLY A 728 30.18 19.64 14.30
CA GLY A 728 29.61 20.97 14.05
C GLY A 728 28.12 20.92 13.79
N CYS A 729 27.68 20.02 12.90
CA CYS A 729 26.26 19.77 12.62
C CYS A 729 25.47 19.39 13.88
N ALA A 730 26.00 18.50 14.72
CA ALA A 730 25.32 18.07 15.94
C ALA A 730 25.10 19.23 16.92
N HIS A 731 26.10 20.09 17.10
CA HIS A 731 25.96 21.30 17.90
C HIS A 731 24.97 22.30 17.30
N ASP A 732 24.94 22.45 15.98
CA ASP A 732 23.99 23.32 15.28
C ASP A 732 22.55 22.81 15.38
N LEU A 733 22.30 21.51 15.25
CA LEU A 733 20.98 20.91 15.47
C LEU A 733 20.51 21.11 16.91
N HIS A 734 21.40 20.91 17.89
CA HIS A 734 21.10 21.18 19.30
C HIS A 734 20.75 22.66 19.54
N ALA A 735 21.50 23.58 18.95
CA ALA A 735 21.24 25.02 19.03
C ALA A 735 19.91 25.41 18.38
N ALA A 736 19.58 24.80 17.23
CA ALA A 736 18.30 25.00 16.55
C ALA A 736 17.12 24.54 17.42
N MET A 737 17.21 23.35 18.03
CA MET A 737 16.16 22.86 18.93
C MET A 737 16.00 23.74 20.18
N ARG A 738 17.10 24.23 20.77
CA ARG A 738 17.02 25.21 21.88
C ARG A 738 16.29 26.49 21.49
N TYR A 739 16.47 26.96 20.25
CA TYR A 739 15.70 28.11 19.76
C TYR A 739 14.22 27.75 19.61
N VAL A 740 13.90 26.61 18.98
CA VAL A 740 12.52 26.13 18.84
C VAL A 740 11.83 26.04 20.20
N ASP A 741 12.44 25.35 21.15
CA ASP A 741 11.93 25.19 22.52
C ASP A 741 11.69 26.55 23.18
N SER A 742 12.64 27.50 23.05
CA SER A 742 12.48 28.84 23.61
C SER A 742 11.28 29.61 23.04
N GLN A 743 10.87 29.31 21.80
CA GLN A 743 9.69 29.95 21.18
C GLN A 743 8.39 29.24 21.57
N LEU A 744 8.41 27.91 21.68
CA LEU A 744 7.26 27.11 22.11
C LEU A 744 6.87 27.44 23.57
N ASP A 745 7.86 27.56 24.46
CA ASP A 745 7.65 27.96 25.87
C ASP A 745 7.02 29.35 26.05
N GLN A 746 7.06 30.21 25.03
CA GLN A 746 6.56 31.59 25.12
C GLN A 746 5.03 31.72 24.95
N ASN A 747 4.30 30.64 24.62
CA ASN A 747 2.85 30.56 24.38
C ASN A 747 2.27 31.62 23.40
N GLY A 748 1.31 31.20 22.55
CA GLY A 748 0.68 32.10 21.58
C GLY A 748 1.57 32.44 20.39
N THR A 749 1.68 33.72 20.02
CA THR A 749 2.24 34.16 18.72
C THR A 749 3.67 33.69 18.42
N ALA A 750 4.51 33.46 19.44
CA ALA A 750 5.88 32.97 19.25
C ALA A 750 5.94 31.48 18.87
N SER A 751 5.10 30.66 19.51
CA SER A 751 4.90 29.24 19.16
C SER A 751 4.39 29.11 17.72
N ASP A 752 3.37 29.89 17.37
CA ASP A 752 2.78 29.88 16.03
C ASP A 752 3.80 30.30 14.96
N ALA A 753 4.60 31.32 15.26
CA ALA A 753 5.63 31.81 14.35
C ALA A 753 6.73 30.75 14.11
N VAL A 754 7.15 29.99 15.14
CA VAL A 754 8.16 28.95 14.95
C VAL A 754 7.61 27.72 14.24
N LYS A 755 6.35 27.34 14.50
CA LYS A 755 5.67 26.27 13.74
C LYS A 755 5.56 26.64 12.26
N ALA A 756 5.14 27.87 11.99
CA ALA A 756 5.03 28.41 10.65
C ALA A 756 6.38 28.51 9.91
N LEU A 757 7.44 28.91 10.62
CA LEU A 757 8.79 28.95 10.05
C LEU A 757 9.22 27.59 9.47
N PHE A 758 8.92 26.50 10.18
CA PHE A 758 9.39 25.17 9.80
C PHE A 758 8.47 24.46 8.82
N LEU A 759 7.15 24.57 8.98
CA LEU A 759 6.18 23.73 8.26
C LEU A 759 5.01 24.52 7.66
N GLY A 760 5.06 25.86 7.72
CA GLY A 760 4.03 26.74 7.19
C GLY A 760 2.87 27.02 8.11
N ASP A 761 1.96 27.89 7.67
CA ASP A 761 0.91 28.45 8.52
C ASP A 761 -0.07 27.39 9.05
N GLY A 762 -0.35 26.33 8.28
CA GLY A 762 -1.15 25.20 8.77
C GLY A 762 -0.51 24.41 9.91
N ALA A 763 0.80 24.54 10.15
CA ALA A 763 1.45 23.88 11.27
C ALA A 763 1.08 24.46 12.64
N LYS A 764 0.55 25.70 12.68
CA LYS A 764 0.20 26.43 13.92
C LYS A 764 -0.81 25.67 14.78
N GLN A 765 -1.73 24.93 14.15
CA GLN A 765 -2.79 24.18 14.84
C GLN A 765 -2.28 22.98 15.65
N ASN A 766 -1.08 22.48 15.33
CA ASN A 766 -0.55 21.27 15.93
C ASN A 766 -0.11 21.51 17.38
N SER A 767 -0.20 20.46 18.21
CA SER A 767 0.41 20.51 19.52
C SER A 767 1.93 20.68 19.40
N ASP A 768 2.57 21.23 20.43
CA ASP A 768 4.03 21.35 20.45
C ASP A 768 4.71 19.98 20.35
N GLY A 769 4.08 18.96 20.93
CA GLY A 769 4.50 17.56 20.81
C GLY A 769 4.42 17.04 19.38
N ASP A 770 3.30 17.24 18.68
CA ASP A 770 3.13 16.76 17.30
C ASP A 770 4.07 17.51 16.33
N PHE A 771 4.20 18.83 16.50
CA PHE A 771 5.12 19.65 15.71
C PHE A 771 6.58 19.22 15.90
N THR A 772 7.02 19.07 17.16
CA THR A 772 8.41 18.70 17.43
C THR A 772 8.70 17.22 17.16
N ALA A 773 7.67 16.37 17.20
CA ALA A 773 7.75 15.01 16.68
C ALA A 773 8.06 15.08 15.19
N ALA A 774 7.30 15.87 14.39
CA ALA A 774 7.51 16.11 12.95
C ALA A 774 8.97 16.45 12.59
N LEU A 775 9.63 17.28 13.41
CA LEU A 775 11.03 17.64 13.20
C LEU A 775 12.01 16.48 13.40
N ALA A 776 11.65 15.48 14.22
CA ALA A 776 12.49 14.30 14.45
C ALA A 776 12.61 13.38 13.21
N TYR A 777 11.78 13.54 12.17
CA TYR A 777 11.90 12.75 10.93
C TYR A 777 13.24 12.94 10.21
N ILE A 778 13.96 14.03 10.44
CA ILE A 778 15.31 14.24 9.90
C ILE A 778 16.30 13.13 10.31
N TYR A 779 16.00 12.41 11.39
CA TYR A 779 16.77 11.26 11.87
C TYR A 779 16.23 9.91 11.35
N GLY A 780 15.10 9.89 10.63
CA GLY A 780 14.34 8.69 10.29
C GLY A 780 15.10 7.67 9.45
N THR A 781 16.04 8.10 8.59
CA THR A 781 16.87 7.18 7.80
C THR A 781 18.09 6.66 8.55
N PHE A 782 18.42 7.23 9.71
CA PHE A 782 19.66 6.90 10.42
C PHE A 782 19.69 5.45 10.89
N GLN A 783 18.55 4.91 11.34
CA GLN A 783 18.46 3.51 11.75
C GLN A 783 18.90 2.55 10.64
N SER A 784 18.48 2.81 9.40
CA SER A 784 18.72 1.92 8.26
C SER A 784 19.99 2.27 7.44
N TYR A 785 20.51 3.51 7.56
CA TYR A 785 21.62 3.99 6.71
C TYR A 785 22.72 4.76 7.44
N GLY A 786 22.58 5.03 8.74
CA GLY A 786 23.49 5.89 9.50
C GLY A 786 23.53 7.30 8.93
N MET A 787 24.74 7.84 8.73
CA MET A 787 24.95 9.14 8.06
C MET A 787 24.79 9.07 6.52
N GLY A 788 24.52 7.88 5.96
CA GLY A 788 24.18 7.69 4.56
C GLY A 788 22.72 8.05 4.23
N GLY A 789 22.18 7.44 3.17
CA GLY A 789 20.75 7.54 2.85
C GLY A 789 20.37 8.63 1.83
N GLY A 790 21.27 8.94 0.88
CA GLY A 790 20.93 9.80 -0.27
C GLY A 790 20.77 11.28 0.08
N ASP A 791 20.00 12.00 -0.76
CA ASP A 791 19.81 13.45 -0.65
C ASP A 791 18.92 13.85 0.53
N MET A 792 18.05 12.94 0.99
CA MET A 792 17.16 13.13 2.15
C MET A 792 17.72 12.55 3.46
N GLY A 793 18.94 12.01 3.45
CA GLY A 793 19.57 11.42 4.63
C GLY A 793 20.19 12.45 5.59
N LEU A 794 20.39 12.05 6.86
CA LEU A 794 20.95 12.91 7.90
C LEU A 794 22.32 13.52 7.53
N GLY A 795 23.17 12.78 6.80
CA GLY A 795 24.44 13.32 6.31
C GLY A 795 24.26 14.43 5.27
N SER A 796 23.22 14.38 4.42
CA SER A 796 22.90 15.47 3.47
C SER A 796 22.51 16.74 4.21
N LEU A 797 21.66 16.61 5.24
CA LEU A 797 21.30 17.72 6.11
C LEU A 797 22.53 18.31 6.81
N CYS A 798 23.43 17.47 7.32
CA CYS A 798 24.63 17.99 7.99
C CYS A 798 25.57 18.74 7.05
N ASP A 799 25.76 18.28 5.81
CA ASP A 799 26.53 19.03 4.81
C ASP A 799 25.88 20.39 4.50
N TRP A 800 24.55 20.45 4.48
CA TRP A 800 23.80 21.71 4.31
C TRP A 800 24.02 22.67 5.48
N LEU A 801 23.90 22.19 6.72
CA LEU A 801 24.08 23.01 7.91
C LEU A 801 25.50 23.52 8.03
N GLU A 802 26.51 22.68 7.78
CA GLU A 802 27.93 23.03 7.94
C GLU A 802 28.50 23.92 6.82
N ALA A 803 27.79 24.10 5.70
CA ALA A 803 28.22 24.97 4.60
C ALA A 803 28.35 26.45 5.04
N VAL A 804 29.28 27.19 4.43
CA VAL A 804 29.53 28.61 4.77
C VAL A 804 28.24 29.45 4.67
N PRO A 805 27.88 30.22 5.72
CA PRO A 805 26.70 31.08 5.73
C PRO A 805 26.68 32.06 4.55
N ASN A 806 25.50 32.33 3.98
CA ASN A 806 25.25 33.27 2.86
C ASN A 806 25.86 32.90 1.49
N THR A 807 26.25 31.64 1.27
CA THR A 807 26.56 31.14 -0.08
C THR A 807 25.27 30.74 -0.82
N SER A 808 25.17 31.01 -2.13
CA SER A 808 24.00 30.68 -2.95
C SER A 808 23.73 29.16 -2.96
N PRO A 809 22.46 28.69 -2.99
CA PRO A 809 22.12 27.26 -3.01
C PRO A 809 22.81 26.48 -4.14
N ARG A 810 23.02 27.12 -5.30
CA ARG A 810 23.72 26.52 -6.46
C ARG A 810 25.21 26.30 -6.23
N THR A 811 25.84 27.12 -5.40
CA THR A 811 27.27 27.00 -5.06
C THR A 811 27.52 25.96 -3.96
N ALA A 812 26.64 25.84 -2.96
CA ALA A 812 26.76 24.84 -1.90
C ALA A 812 26.72 23.39 -2.44
N ALA A 813 25.82 23.11 -3.39
CA ALA A 813 25.71 21.81 -4.07
C ALA A 813 26.92 21.46 -4.96
N SER A 814 27.71 22.45 -5.39
CA SER A 814 28.92 22.24 -6.19
C SER A 814 30.15 21.93 -5.34
N VAL A 815 30.16 22.33 -4.06
CA VAL A 815 31.27 22.10 -3.13
C VAL A 815 31.15 20.72 -2.45
N SER A 816 29.93 20.20 -2.22
CA SER A 816 29.68 18.90 -1.58
C SER A 816 29.90 17.66 -2.48
N LYS A 817 30.10 17.85 -3.78
CA LYS A 817 30.23 16.75 -4.76
C LYS A 817 31.56 15.99 -4.71
N MET A 818 32.55 16.46 -3.96
CA MET A 818 33.83 15.76 -3.80
C MET A 818 33.92 15.17 -2.39
N ARG A 819 33.95 13.83 -2.30
CA ARG A 819 34.37 12.97 -1.16
C ARG A 819 33.27 12.37 -0.28
N ARG A 820 32.39 11.52 -0.85
CA ARG A 820 31.62 10.56 -0.05
C ARG A 820 31.88 9.11 -0.47
N SER A 821 32.01 8.23 0.53
CA SER A 821 31.70 6.80 0.39
C SER A 821 30.17 6.64 0.45
N ARG A 822 29.56 6.12 -0.63
CA ARG A 822 28.10 6.05 -0.81
C ARG A 822 27.36 5.11 0.17
N VAL A 823 28.05 4.36 1.01
CA VAL A 823 27.43 3.35 1.89
C VAL A 823 27.43 3.76 3.36
N LEU A 824 28.27 4.71 3.78
CA LEU A 824 28.45 5.06 5.20
C LEU A 824 28.47 6.56 5.50
N GLY A 825 28.45 7.43 4.48
CA GLY A 825 28.46 8.89 4.68
C GLY A 825 29.72 9.46 5.35
N ARG A 826 30.72 8.64 5.69
CA ARG A 826 31.94 9.08 6.38
C ARG A 826 32.68 10.15 5.57
N ARG A 827 32.98 11.26 6.24
CA ARG A 827 33.91 12.30 5.76
C ARG A 827 35.31 11.70 5.70
N GLN A 828 35.97 11.72 4.54
CA GLN A 828 37.39 11.34 4.47
C GLN A 828 38.21 12.37 5.25
N ASP A 829 39.01 11.91 6.21
CA ASP A 829 39.94 12.74 6.98
C ASP A 829 40.85 13.52 6.00
N SER A 830 40.59 14.82 5.84
CA SER A 830 41.63 15.74 5.39
C SER A 830 42.49 16.08 6.60
N ASN A 831 43.76 15.70 6.53
CA ASN A 831 44.83 16.03 7.49
C ASN A 831 45.11 17.56 7.60
N ASP A 832 44.16 18.43 7.32
CA ASP A 832 44.33 19.86 7.36
C ASP A 832 44.04 20.37 8.78
N THR A 833 45.09 20.36 9.61
CA THR A 833 45.17 21.23 10.78
C THR A 833 45.02 22.68 10.33
N ILE A 834 43.84 23.26 10.47
CA ILE A 834 43.62 24.69 10.21
C ILE A 834 44.14 25.48 11.42
N ASN A 835 45.24 26.20 11.21
CA ASN A 835 45.72 27.24 12.12
C ASN A 835 44.69 28.39 12.17
N PRO A 836 44.36 28.94 13.35
CA PRO A 836 43.50 30.12 13.44
C PRO A 836 44.26 31.33 12.92
N SER A 837 43.97 31.79 11.70
CA SER A 837 44.50 33.05 11.20
C SER A 837 43.63 34.21 11.69
N SER A 838 44.27 35.10 12.42
CA SER A 838 43.80 36.43 12.76
C SER A 838 43.57 37.25 11.48
N ASN A 839 42.33 37.29 10.99
CA ASN A 839 41.76 38.39 10.19
C ASN A 839 40.36 38.01 9.67
N GLY A 840 39.29 38.24 10.44
CA GLY A 840 37.93 38.57 9.97
C GLY A 840 37.25 37.76 8.84
N THR A 841 37.81 36.67 8.34
CA THR A 841 37.24 35.82 7.28
C THR A 841 36.69 34.54 7.90
N LEU A 842 35.43 34.25 7.62
CA LEU A 842 34.76 33.02 8.06
C LEU A 842 35.51 31.78 7.54
N PRO A 843 35.60 30.68 8.33
CA PRO A 843 36.20 29.43 7.88
C PRO A 843 35.42 28.83 6.69
N GLU A 844 36.11 28.05 5.84
CA GLU A 844 35.53 27.43 4.62
C GLU A 844 34.45 26.36 4.92
N SER A 845 34.30 25.94 6.17
CA SER A 845 33.22 25.07 6.69
C SER A 845 33.04 25.29 8.19
N ALA A 846 31.94 24.80 8.76
CA ALA A 846 31.66 24.94 10.20
C ALA A 846 32.81 24.38 11.05
N PRO A 847 33.24 25.09 12.12
CA PRO A 847 34.12 24.53 13.13
C PRO A 847 33.40 23.42 13.93
N SER A 848 34.14 22.64 14.73
CA SER A 848 33.54 21.61 15.59
C SER A 848 32.50 22.16 16.56
N SER A 849 32.57 23.44 16.92
CA SER A 849 31.55 24.13 17.74
C SER A 849 30.25 24.48 17.01
N GLY A 850 30.14 24.18 15.70
CA GLY A 850 29.04 24.61 14.85
C GLY A 850 29.08 26.11 14.50
N TRP A 851 28.11 26.56 13.71
CA TRP A 851 27.88 27.96 13.38
C TRP A 851 27.15 28.73 14.47
N ALA A 852 26.39 28.07 15.35
CA ALA A 852 25.58 28.73 16.38
C ALA A 852 26.32 29.80 17.22
N PRO A 853 27.59 29.60 17.67
CA PRO A 853 28.34 30.63 18.39
C PRO A 853 28.66 31.89 17.57
N PHE A 854 28.62 31.80 16.24
CA PHE A 854 28.99 32.86 15.30
C PHE A 854 27.77 33.61 14.74
N ILE A 855 26.69 32.89 14.44
CA ILE A 855 25.49 33.45 13.80
C ILE A 855 24.24 33.42 14.69
N GLY A 856 24.31 32.78 15.86
CA GLY A 856 23.22 32.65 16.82
C GLY A 856 22.24 31.51 16.52
N ASN A 857 21.60 31.00 17.57
CA ASN A 857 20.69 29.85 17.49
C ASN A 857 19.50 30.06 16.53
N LYS A 858 18.94 31.29 16.48
CA LYS A 858 17.85 31.63 15.56
C LYS A 858 18.26 31.44 14.10
N ALA A 859 19.43 31.95 13.70
CA ALA A 859 19.89 31.85 12.32
C ALA A 859 20.19 30.39 11.93
N VAL A 860 20.63 29.56 12.87
CA VAL A 860 20.80 28.12 12.64
C VAL A 860 19.44 27.41 12.50
N ALA A 861 18.44 27.76 13.31
CA ALA A 861 17.08 27.24 13.16
C ALA A 861 16.44 27.63 11.82
N GLU A 862 16.61 28.87 11.38
CA GLU A 862 16.16 29.32 10.04
C GLU A 862 16.86 28.55 8.91
N ARG A 863 18.16 28.21 9.06
CA ARG A 863 18.88 27.36 8.10
C ARG A 863 18.37 25.93 8.08
N LEU A 864 18.03 25.36 9.23
CA LEU A 864 17.42 24.04 9.33
C LEU A 864 16.05 24.03 8.63
N ALA A 865 15.20 25.04 8.92
CA ALA A 865 13.91 25.21 8.26
C ALA A 865 14.05 25.37 6.73
N ALA A 866 15.10 26.05 6.25
CA ALA A 866 15.37 26.26 4.83
C ALA A 866 15.94 25.03 4.08
N TRP A 867 16.14 23.90 4.75
CA TRP A 867 16.58 22.68 4.06
C TRP A 867 15.44 22.16 3.17
N SER A 868 15.65 22.17 1.84
CA SER A 868 14.62 21.89 0.83
C SER A 868 13.97 20.50 0.94
N HIS A 869 14.55 19.60 1.73
CA HIS A 869 14.03 18.26 1.94
C HIS A 869 13.23 18.10 3.24
N LEU A 870 13.21 19.10 4.14
CA LEU A 870 12.52 19.00 5.43
C LEU A 870 11.02 18.76 5.26
N VAL A 871 10.32 19.62 4.53
CA VAL A 871 8.87 19.51 4.32
C VAL A 871 8.49 18.24 3.53
N PRO A 872 9.16 17.90 2.40
CA PRO A 872 8.92 16.63 1.71
C PRO A 872 9.15 15.41 2.61
N LEU A 873 10.14 15.46 3.51
CA LEU A 873 10.41 14.37 4.46
C LEU A 873 9.27 14.25 5.48
N VAL A 874 8.80 15.37 6.02
CA VAL A 874 7.65 15.40 6.94
C VAL A 874 6.43 14.82 6.24
N ASN A 875 5.98 15.42 5.14
CA ASN A 875 4.84 14.94 4.36
C ASN A 875 5.00 13.47 3.91
N SER A 876 6.23 13.00 3.67
CA SER A 876 6.48 11.60 3.31
C SER A 876 6.16 10.63 4.45
N TYR A 877 6.56 10.94 5.67
CA TYR A 877 6.38 10.02 6.80
C TYR A 877 5.07 10.25 7.54
N SER A 878 4.66 11.50 7.70
CA SER A 878 3.38 11.85 8.28
C SER A 878 2.30 11.86 7.25
N GLY A 879 2.52 11.67 5.94
CA GLY A 879 1.44 11.69 4.93
C GLY A 879 0.58 12.98 4.92
N THR A 880 1.06 14.03 5.60
CA THR A 880 0.45 15.35 5.65
C THR A 880 0.74 16.09 4.36
N ASP A 881 0.13 17.26 4.22
CA ASP A 881 0.56 18.23 3.23
C ASP A 881 0.85 19.59 3.88
N CYS A 882 1.88 19.59 4.73
CA CYS A 882 2.44 20.81 5.27
C CYS A 882 3.18 21.57 4.16
N SER A 883 3.14 22.90 4.15
CA SER A 883 3.79 23.72 3.12
C SER A 883 4.26 25.05 3.67
N GLN A 884 5.56 25.35 3.53
CA GLN A 884 6.16 26.60 3.99
C GLN A 884 5.69 27.87 3.24
N SER A 885 5.05 27.73 2.08
CA SER A 885 4.70 28.85 1.18
C SER A 885 3.20 29.08 0.97
N GLY A 886 2.32 28.31 1.63
CA GLY A 886 0.85 28.43 1.53
C GLY A 886 0.18 29.00 2.78
N SER A 887 -0.95 29.69 2.59
CA SER A 887 -1.84 30.25 3.63
C SER A 887 -2.88 29.26 4.17
N ASP A 888 -3.07 28.11 3.52
CA ASP A 888 -4.11 27.13 3.85
C ASP A 888 -3.80 26.44 5.20
N SER A 889 -4.66 26.66 6.20
CA SER A 889 -4.39 26.29 7.59
C SER A 889 -4.68 24.82 7.93
N ASP A 890 -5.40 24.09 7.08
CA ASP A 890 -6.08 22.85 7.50
C ASP A 890 -5.41 21.55 7.02
N SER A 891 -4.39 21.60 6.14
CA SER A 891 -3.77 20.40 5.54
C SER A 891 -2.57 19.80 6.29
N CYS A 892 -2.09 20.45 7.35
CA CYS A 892 -0.96 20.02 8.16
C CYS A 892 -1.44 19.53 9.54
N ASP A 893 -2.16 18.40 9.58
CA ASP A 893 -2.51 17.72 10.85
C ASP A 893 -1.50 16.62 11.18
N LEU A 894 -0.61 16.91 12.12
CA LEU A 894 0.43 16.02 12.62
C LEU A 894 -0.06 15.14 13.78
N GLY A 895 -1.27 15.40 14.30
CA GLY A 895 -1.87 14.73 15.46
C GLY A 895 -2.75 13.52 15.10
N SER A 896 -2.92 13.21 13.82
CA SER A 896 -3.78 12.12 13.35
C SER A 896 -3.33 10.72 13.82
N ARG A 897 -4.30 9.81 13.94
CA ARG A 897 -4.05 8.39 14.27
C ARG A 897 -3.43 7.64 13.10
N LEU A 898 -2.63 6.62 13.40
CA LEU A 898 -2.10 5.69 12.41
C LEU A 898 -3.25 4.94 11.75
N ASN A 899 -3.22 4.86 10.42
CA ASN A 899 -4.18 4.07 9.64
C ASN A 899 -3.56 2.86 8.93
N ASP A 900 -2.24 2.69 9.02
CA ASP A 900 -1.53 1.53 8.51
C ASP A 900 -1.64 0.33 9.48
N PRO A 901 -2.13 -0.84 9.04
CA PRO A 901 -2.37 -2.01 9.89
C PRO A 901 -1.13 -2.48 10.68
N ASP A 902 0.02 -2.56 10.02
CA ASP A 902 1.27 -3.02 10.65
C ASP A 902 1.72 -2.01 11.73
N GLY A 903 1.63 -0.70 11.43
CA GLY A 903 1.94 0.37 12.38
C GLY A 903 1.04 0.36 13.62
N ILE A 904 -0.27 0.10 13.44
CA ILE A 904 -1.22 -0.05 14.54
C ILE A 904 -0.87 -1.28 15.39
N GLY A 905 -0.58 -2.42 14.76
CA GLY A 905 -0.17 -3.64 15.46
C GLY A 905 1.09 -3.43 16.30
N TRP A 906 2.11 -2.79 15.74
CA TRP A 906 3.33 -2.48 16.47
C TRP A 906 3.09 -1.49 17.62
N MET A 907 2.26 -0.46 17.36
CA MET A 907 1.85 0.50 18.38
C MET A 907 1.17 -0.15 19.56
N TRP A 908 0.30 -1.13 19.31
CA TRP A 908 -0.29 -1.92 20.38
C TRP A 908 0.79 -2.63 21.21
N GLN A 909 1.76 -3.28 20.59
CA GLN A 909 2.79 -4.05 21.31
C GLN A 909 3.70 -3.18 22.18
N TYR A 910 4.09 -2.00 21.69
CA TYR A 910 4.99 -1.12 22.44
C TYR A 910 4.22 -0.34 23.53
N CYS A 911 2.95 0.03 23.27
CA CYS A 911 2.07 0.65 24.27
C CYS A 911 1.61 -0.33 25.37
N SER A 912 1.51 -1.64 25.07
CA SER A 912 1.07 -2.66 26.04
C SER A 912 2.21 -3.33 26.80
N GLN A 913 3.29 -3.71 26.11
CA GLN A 913 4.29 -4.64 26.63
C GLN A 913 5.70 -4.05 26.69
N PHE A 914 6.25 -3.62 25.55
CA PHE A 914 7.70 -3.41 25.44
C PHE A 914 8.19 -2.03 25.87
N GLY A 915 7.32 -1.02 25.93
CA GLY A 915 7.78 0.37 26.05
C GLY A 915 8.45 0.80 24.75
N PHE A 916 9.57 1.52 24.82
CA PHE A 916 10.28 2.15 23.69
C PHE A 916 9.76 3.52 23.30
N PHE A 917 9.26 4.28 24.28
CA PHE A 917 9.03 5.71 24.04
C PHE A 917 10.39 6.37 23.86
N GLN A 918 10.51 7.22 22.85
CA GLN A 918 11.78 7.86 22.50
C GLN A 918 11.71 9.36 22.80
N PRO A 919 11.57 9.76 24.09
CA PRO A 919 11.57 11.16 24.46
C PRO A 919 12.95 11.79 24.21
N ASN A 920 13.05 13.10 24.40
CA ASN A 920 14.34 13.76 24.46
C ASN A 920 15.18 13.25 25.64
N ASN A 921 16.48 13.09 25.43
CA ASN A 921 17.40 12.64 26.47
C ASN A 921 17.85 13.84 27.33
N VAL A 922 17.17 14.04 28.46
CA VAL A 922 17.42 15.16 29.38
C VAL A 922 18.24 14.67 30.59
N SER A 923 19.52 14.31 30.41
CA SER A 923 20.36 13.88 31.54
C SER A 923 21.85 14.14 31.32
N PRO A 924 22.59 14.51 32.39
CA PRO A 924 22.85 15.89 32.80
C PRO A 924 23.95 16.57 31.97
N GLU A 925 24.03 17.90 32.11
CA GLU A 925 24.88 18.80 31.31
C GLU A 925 26.35 18.34 31.09
N PRO A 926 26.88 18.53 29.87
CA PRO A 926 26.19 19.13 28.73
C PRO A 926 25.19 18.16 28.09
N SER A 927 23.93 18.59 27.93
CA SER A 927 22.90 17.76 27.29
C SER A 927 23.24 17.58 25.81
N HIS A 928 23.37 16.33 25.37
CA HIS A 928 23.50 15.97 23.94
C HIS A 928 22.12 15.79 23.26
N GLY A 929 21.04 16.29 23.86
CA GLY A 929 19.67 16.07 23.37
C GLY A 929 19.48 16.60 21.95
N LEU A 930 19.22 15.71 20.99
CA LEU A 930 18.95 16.09 19.59
C LEU A 930 17.49 16.48 19.36
N LEU A 931 16.60 16.16 20.30
CA LEU A 931 15.18 16.46 20.20
C LEU A 931 14.81 17.70 21.03
N SER A 932 13.65 18.25 20.69
CA SER A 932 12.96 19.25 21.52
C SER A 932 12.64 18.70 22.91
N ILE A 933 12.70 19.55 23.94
CA ILE A 933 12.24 19.21 25.30
C ILE A 933 10.74 18.87 25.38
N HIS A 934 9.93 19.22 24.37
CA HIS A 934 8.52 18.88 24.29
C HIS A 934 8.27 17.41 23.90
N GLN A 935 9.29 16.70 23.41
CA GLN A 935 9.25 15.24 23.23
C GLN A 935 9.41 14.54 24.60
N THR A 936 8.32 14.47 25.35
CA THR A 936 8.31 13.90 26.71
C THR A 936 7.75 12.48 26.73
N LEU A 937 7.99 11.75 27.83
CA LEU A 937 7.32 10.48 28.10
C LEU A 937 5.80 10.64 28.17
N ALA A 938 5.33 11.75 28.73
CA ALA A 938 3.90 12.05 28.81
C ALA A 938 3.28 12.23 27.41
N TYR A 939 3.98 12.92 26.50
CA TYR A 939 3.56 13.03 25.10
C TYR A 939 3.54 11.66 24.40
N ASN A 940 4.58 10.85 24.55
CA ASN A 940 4.60 9.51 23.95
C ASN A 940 3.45 8.62 24.48
N GLN A 941 3.13 8.72 25.78
CA GLN A 941 1.98 8.03 26.37
C GLN A 941 0.65 8.59 25.85
N GLU A 942 0.55 9.91 25.63
CA GLU A 942 -0.63 10.53 25.02
C GLU A 942 -0.87 10.01 23.61
N VAL A 943 0.19 9.83 22.81
CA VAL A 943 0.11 9.24 21.47
C VAL A 943 -0.46 7.80 21.52
N CYS A 944 -0.05 6.97 22.49
CA CYS A 944 -0.70 5.66 22.75
C CYS A 944 -2.20 5.79 23.06
N ASN A 945 -2.56 6.73 23.94
CA ASN A 945 -3.94 6.94 24.37
C ASN A 945 -4.82 7.47 23.23
N ARG A 946 -4.23 8.30 22.36
CA ARG A 946 -4.85 8.86 21.17
C ARG A 946 -5.13 7.76 20.15
N GLN A 947 -4.18 6.85 19.90
CA GLN A 947 -4.39 5.72 18.99
C GLN A 947 -5.45 4.75 19.50
N PHE A 948 -5.44 4.42 20.80
CA PHE A 948 -6.33 3.41 21.40
C PHE A 948 -7.29 4.04 22.43
N PRO A 949 -8.27 4.84 21.98
CA PRO A 949 -9.14 5.58 22.89
C PRO A 949 -9.92 4.64 23.81
N GLY A 950 -9.80 4.87 25.12
CA GLY A 950 -10.53 4.11 26.14
C GLY A 950 -9.91 2.77 26.55
N ALA A 951 -8.80 2.34 25.93
CA ALA A 951 -8.16 1.06 26.23
C ALA A 951 -7.65 0.93 27.68
N ILE A 952 -7.14 2.02 28.26
CA ILE A 952 -6.75 2.04 29.69
C ILE A 952 -7.98 1.88 30.59
N LYS A 953 -9.08 2.57 30.27
CA LYS A 953 -10.31 2.53 31.06
C LYS A 953 -10.98 1.16 31.03
N SER A 954 -10.90 0.44 29.91
CA SER A 954 -11.41 -0.94 29.79
C SER A 954 -10.47 -1.97 30.42
N GLY A 955 -9.24 -1.59 30.78
CA GLY A 955 -8.19 -2.50 31.25
C GLY A 955 -7.52 -3.31 30.13
N ALA A 956 -7.78 -2.97 28.86
CA ALA A 956 -7.15 -3.61 27.71
C ALA A 956 -5.69 -3.16 27.51
N LEU A 957 -5.38 -1.90 27.86
CA LEU A 957 -4.01 -1.40 27.99
C LEU A 957 -3.69 -1.06 29.45
N PRO A 958 -2.45 -1.25 29.91
CA PRO A 958 -2.00 -0.71 31.19
C PRO A 958 -1.84 0.82 31.11
N GLU A 959 -1.84 1.50 32.27
CA GLU A 959 -1.60 2.96 32.34
C GLU A 959 -0.20 3.38 31.82
N CYS A 960 0.75 2.44 31.85
CA CYS A 960 2.10 2.56 31.35
C CYS A 960 2.52 1.17 30.82
N PRO A 961 3.29 1.07 29.72
CA PRO A 961 3.68 -0.22 29.16
C PRO A 961 4.29 -1.17 30.21
N ALA A 962 3.91 -2.45 30.17
CA ALA A 962 4.25 -3.45 31.18
C ALA A 962 5.70 -3.97 31.12
N THR A 963 6.66 -3.07 30.93
CA THR A 963 8.07 -3.37 30.64
C THR A 963 8.74 -4.20 31.72
N GLU A 964 8.47 -3.93 33.00
CA GLU A 964 9.03 -4.69 34.12
C GLU A 964 8.60 -6.16 34.07
N GLN A 965 7.33 -6.41 33.74
CA GLN A 965 6.79 -7.77 33.63
C GLN A 965 7.43 -8.49 32.44
N ILE A 966 7.55 -7.82 31.28
CA ILE A 966 8.25 -8.40 30.13
C ILE A 966 9.70 -8.75 30.44
N ASN A 967 10.44 -7.86 31.09
CA ASN A 967 11.83 -8.13 31.45
C ASN A 967 11.97 -9.27 32.47
N LYS A 968 11.00 -9.42 33.36
CA LYS A 968 10.94 -10.53 34.31
C LYS A 968 10.69 -11.86 33.59
N ASP A 969 9.81 -11.87 32.61
CA ASP A 969 9.43 -13.09 31.86
C ASP A 969 10.52 -13.52 30.87
N THR A 970 11.16 -12.54 30.23
CA THR A 970 12.16 -12.78 29.16
C THR A 970 13.61 -12.75 29.64
N GLY A 971 13.87 -12.20 30.83
CA GLY A 971 15.21 -11.98 31.37
C GLY A 971 15.91 -10.69 30.90
N GLY A 972 15.31 -9.92 29.98
CA GLY A 972 15.84 -8.65 29.48
C GLY A 972 17.32 -8.75 29.06
N TRP A 973 18.15 -7.77 29.45
CA TRP A 973 19.60 -7.79 29.20
C TRP A 973 20.34 -9.04 29.70
N THR A 974 19.77 -9.76 30.66
CA THR A 974 20.41 -10.94 31.28
C THR A 974 20.11 -12.25 30.59
N ILE A 975 19.25 -12.26 29.56
CA ILE A 975 18.93 -13.45 28.79
C ILE A 975 20.20 -14.07 28.17
N ARG A 976 20.40 -15.39 28.33
CA ARG A 976 21.56 -16.12 27.80
C ARG A 976 21.15 -17.46 27.18
N PRO A 977 20.28 -17.47 26.15
CA PRO A 977 19.86 -18.73 25.55
C PRO A 977 21.07 -19.41 24.94
N SER A 978 21.19 -20.72 25.12
CA SER A 978 22.26 -21.50 24.48
C SER A 978 22.12 -21.45 22.95
N ASN A 979 23.23 -21.70 22.24
CA ASN A 979 23.26 -21.72 20.76
C ASN A 979 22.69 -20.44 20.11
N THR A 980 22.89 -19.29 20.75
CA THR A 980 22.39 -17.99 20.26
C THR A 980 23.56 -17.08 19.95
N TYR A 981 23.52 -16.49 18.76
CA TYR A 981 24.47 -15.47 18.32
C TYR A 981 23.83 -14.08 18.37
N TRP A 982 24.57 -13.13 18.93
CA TRP A 982 24.13 -11.75 19.08
C TRP A 982 24.98 -10.83 18.20
N SER A 983 24.36 -10.06 17.32
CA SER A 983 25.05 -9.05 16.52
C SER A 983 24.36 -7.70 16.65
N GLY A 984 25.10 -6.62 16.38
CA GLY A 984 24.56 -5.27 16.42
C GLY A 984 25.54 -4.25 15.86
N GLY A 985 25.04 -3.10 15.44
CA GLY A 985 25.88 -2.02 14.94
C GLY A 985 26.48 -1.18 16.08
N GLU A 986 27.70 -0.69 15.88
CA GLU A 986 28.36 0.24 16.81
C GLU A 986 27.47 1.45 17.16
N PHE A 987 26.83 2.03 16.15
CA PHE A 987 25.95 3.20 16.25
C PHE A 987 24.47 2.84 16.15
N ASP A 988 24.11 1.56 16.25
CA ASP A 988 22.72 1.13 16.25
C ASP A 988 22.00 1.66 17.50
N PRO A 989 20.95 2.50 17.33
CA PRO A 989 20.21 3.05 18.47
C PRO A 989 19.63 1.99 19.41
N TRP A 990 19.25 0.83 18.85
CA TRP A 990 18.66 -0.29 19.59
C TRP A 990 19.68 -1.15 20.31
N ARG A 991 20.99 -1.03 20.01
CA ARG A 991 22.05 -1.81 20.66
C ARG A 991 22.03 -1.63 22.17
N THR A 992 21.68 -0.43 22.65
CA THR A 992 21.63 -0.06 24.07
C THR A 992 20.61 -0.87 24.87
N LEU A 993 19.57 -1.41 24.22
CA LEU A 993 18.56 -2.29 24.81
C LEU A 993 18.81 -3.79 24.51
N SER A 994 19.90 -4.10 23.82
CA SER A 994 20.32 -5.49 23.56
C SER A 994 21.34 -5.97 24.61
N PRO A 995 21.65 -7.28 24.70
CA PRO A 995 22.74 -7.77 25.54
C PRO A 995 24.12 -7.25 25.12
N LEU A 996 24.22 -6.59 23.94
CA LEU A 996 25.41 -5.89 23.47
C LEU A 996 25.55 -4.45 24.02
N SER A 997 24.66 -4.05 24.93
CA SER A 997 24.71 -2.75 25.57
C SER A 997 26.02 -2.53 26.31
N THR A 998 26.54 -1.32 26.18
CA THR A 998 27.74 -0.85 26.86
C THR A 998 27.43 0.33 27.78
N GLU A 999 26.15 0.65 27.96
CA GLU A 999 25.73 1.79 28.78
C GLU A 999 25.83 1.44 30.27
N ASP A 1000 26.15 2.45 31.10
CA ASP A 1000 26.39 2.26 32.54
C ASP A 1000 25.13 1.79 33.30
N PHE A 1001 23.94 2.06 32.76
CA PHE A 1001 22.67 1.61 33.32
C PHE A 1001 22.32 0.17 32.95
N ALA A 1002 23.05 -0.46 32.03
CA ALA A 1002 22.90 -1.88 31.71
C ALA A 1002 23.65 -2.76 32.75
N PRO A 1003 23.33 -4.07 32.89
CA PRO A 1003 23.91 -4.96 33.91
C PRO A 1003 25.42 -5.28 33.74
N GLY A 1004 26.29 -4.29 33.86
CA GLY A 1004 27.76 -4.40 33.79
C GLY A 1004 28.32 -4.78 32.42
N PHE A 1005 29.56 -4.37 32.14
CA PHE A 1005 30.20 -4.59 30.84
C PHE A 1005 30.32 -6.08 30.49
N VAL A 1006 29.68 -6.46 29.38
CA VAL A 1006 29.77 -7.79 28.78
C VAL A 1006 31.07 -7.90 27.99
N THR A 1007 31.79 -9.01 28.14
CA THR A 1007 32.93 -9.37 27.30
C THR A 1007 32.43 -10.12 26.08
N PHE A 1008 32.56 -9.48 24.92
CA PHE A 1008 32.25 -10.10 23.63
C PHE A 1008 33.26 -11.21 23.33
N ARG A 1009 32.75 -12.40 23.02
CA ARG A 1009 33.52 -13.56 22.55
C ARG A 1009 33.07 -13.88 21.14
N THR A 1010 34.03 -14.07 20.26
CA THR A 1010 33.79 -14.55 18.90
C THR A 1010 34.13 -16.02 18.75
N GLU A 1011 34.71 -16.64 19.79
CA GLU A 1011 34.86 -18.08 19.87
C GLU A 1011 33.50 -18.74 20.16
N ALA A 1012 33.14 -19.73 19.35
CA ALA A 1012 31.88 -20.45 19.50
C ALA A 1012 31.79 -21.16 20.87
N PRO A 1013 30.72 -20.92 21.65
CA PRO A 1013 30.41 -21.72 22.83
C PRO A 1013 30.21 -23.20 22.50
N ARG A 1014 30.40 -24.07 23.50
CA ARG A 1014 29.97 -25.47 23.37
C ARG A 1014 28.46 -25.54 23.18
N CYS A 1015 28.01 -26.49 22.37
CA CYS A 1015 26.59 -26.78 22.12
C CYS A 1015 25.80 -26.97 23.43
N ASP A 1016 24.58 -26.44 23.44
CA ASP A 1016 23.60 -26.49 24.52
C ASP A 1016 24.14 -26.01 25.87
N ARG A 1017 25.10 -25.08 25.83
CA ARG A 1017 25.58 -24.37 27.01
C ARG A 1017 25.34 -22.88 26.87
N GLU A 1018 24.70 -22.33 27.89
CA GLU A 1018 24.60 -20.89 28.08
C GLU A 1018 25.99 -20.29 28.29
N THR A 1019 26.18 -19.04 27.85
CA THR A 1019 27.39 -18.31 28.18
C THR A 1019 27.32 -17.79 29.61
N ALA A 1020 28.48 -17.69 30.28
CA ALA A 1020 28.54 -17.08 31.61
C ALA A 1020 27.95 -15.66 31.57
N LYS A 1021 27.36 -15.19 32.68
CA LYS A 1021 26.66 -13.88 32.77
C LYS A 1021 27.41 -12.70 32.12
N ARG A 1022 28.74 -12.66 32.25
CA ARG A 1022 29.62 -11.61 31.69
C ARG A 1022 30.20 -11.90 30.30
N ASN A 1023 30.04 -13.11 29.77
CA ASN A 1023 30.50 -13.47 28.43
C ASN A 1023 29.30 -13.54 27.49
N LEU A 1024 29.41 -12.98 26.30
CA LEU A 1024 28.37 -13.07 25.28
C LEU A 1024 29.01 -13.46 23.96
N PHE A 1025 28.45 -14.49 23.34
CA PHE A 1025 28.85 -14.89 21.99
C PHE A 1025 28.20 -13.95 20.98
N GLY A 1026 28.99 -13.05 20.42
CA GLY A 1026 28.45 -11.98 19.60
C GLY A 1026 29.48 -11.01 19.04
N TYR A 1027 29.02 -10.10 18.19
CA TYR A 1027 29.86 -9.12 17.49
C TYR A 1027 29.17 -7.76 17.37
N VAL A 1028 29.90 -6.71 17.75
CA VAL A 1028 29.51 -5.32 17.47
C VAL A 1028 30.25 -4.87 16.21
N MET A 1029 29.50 -4.64 15.14
CA MET A 1029 30.04 -4.24 13.84
C MET A 1029 30.44 -2.78 13.86
N LYS A 1030 31.70 -2.49 13.50
CA LYS A 1030 32.21 -1.12 13.43
C LYS A 1030 31.52 -0.31 12.33
N ASN A 1031 31.27 0.97 12.60
CA ASN A 1031 30.61 1.91 11.68
C ASN A 1031 29.31 1.36 11.09
N ALA A 1032 28.56 0.59 11.87
CA ALA A 1032 27.33 -0.03 11.44
C ALA A 1032 26.17 0.49 12.30
N VAL A 1033 24.99 0.51 11.70
CA VAL A 1033 23.72 0.76 12.40
C VAL A 1033 22.88 -0.51 12.42
N HIS A 1034 21.57 -0.39 12.39
CA HIS A 1034 20.63 -1.47 12.67
C HIS A 1034 20.65 -2.58 11.62
N CYS A 1035 20.78 -3.84 12.06
CA CYS A 1035 20.73 -5.05 11.20
C CYS A 1035 21.68 -5.05 9.97
N PHE A 1036 22.81 -4.34 10.05
CA PHE A 1036 23.75 -4.20 8.91
C PHE A 1036 24.42 -5.51 8.47
N ASP A 1037 24.33 -6.55 9.26
CA ASP A 1037 24.75 -7.91 8.91
C ASP A 1037 23.77 -8.64 7.98
N PHE A 1038 22.57 -8.13 7.74
CA PHE A 1038 21.72 -8.62 6.65
C PHE A 1038 22.17 -8.08 5.29
N ASN A 1039 22.84 -6.92 5.27
CA ASN A 1039 23.43 -6.37 4.07
C ASN A 1039 24.62 -7.22 3.61
N MET A 1040 24.42 -7.91 2.48
CA MET A 1040 25.41 -8.85 1.93
C MET A 1040 26.66 -8.16 1.36
N ARG A 1041 26.62 -6.83 1.16
CA ARG A 1041 27.74 -6.02 0.62
C ARG A 1041 28.61 -5.36 1.69
N PHE A 1042 28.24 -5.46 2.95
CA PHE A 1042 28.96 -4.82 4.05
C PHE A 1042 30.02 -5.74 4.65
N GLU A 1043 31.27 -5.27 4.73
CA GLU A 1043 32.43 -6.09 5.14
C GLU A 1043 32.33 -6.57 6.59
N GLU A 1044 32.01 -5.68 7.53
CA GLU A 1044 31.82 -6.05 8.94
C GLU A 1044 30.60 -6.96 9.11
N GLY A 1045 29.58 -6.80 8.26
CA GLY A 1045 28.45 -7.73 8.17
C GLY A 1045 28.87 -9.13 7.76
N ALA A 1046 29.78 -9.25 6.79
CA ALA A 1046 30.34 -10.55 6.39
C ALA A 1046 31.13 -11.23 7.51
N LYS A 1047 31.88 -10.45 8.32
CA LYS A 1047 32.57 -10.96 9.51
C LYS A 1047 31.57 -11.45 10.56
N SER A 1048 30.53 -10.66 10.84
CA SER A 1048 29.43 -11.01 11.75
C SER A 1048 28.80 -12.36 11.38
N ARG A 1049 28.31 -12.49 10.14
CA ARG A 1049 27.69 -13.72 9.63
C ARG A 1049 28.61 -14.94 9.73
N ARG A 1050 29.92 -14.77 9.49
CA ARG A 1050 30.90 -15.85 9.56
C ARG A 1050 31.06 -16.41 10.98
N PHE A 1051 31.05 -15.57 12.01
CA PHE A 1051 31.10 -16.06 13.39
C PHE A 1051 29.91 -16.98 13.70
N PHE A 1052 28.72 -16.61 13.25
CA PHE A 1052 27.55 -17.48 13.38
C PHE A 1052 27.69 -18.77 12.58
N THR A 1053 28.06 -18.71 11.29
CA THR A 1053 28.10 -19.93 10.47
C THR A 1053 29.16 -20.91 10.94
N ASP A 1054 30.30 -20.43 11.43
CA ASP A 1054 31.35 -21.27 12.01
C ASP A 1054 30.93 -21.88 13.36
N ALA A 1055 30.11 -21.17 14.16
CA ALA A 1055 29.50 -21.73 15.37
C ALA A 1055 28.41 -22.75 15.04
N LEU A 1056 27.52 -22.44 14.08
CA LEU A 1056 26.44 -23.33 13.68
C LEU A 1056 26.97 -24.66 13.13
N LYS A 1057 28.06 -24.65 12.34
CA LYS A 1057 28.74 -25.88 11.91
C LYS A 1057 29.16 -26.75 13.09
N GLN A 1058 29.67 -26.16 14.16
CA GLN A 1058 30.07 -26.89 15.36
C GLN A 1058 28.86 -27.37 16.16
N TRP A 1059 27.85 -26.54 16.32
CA TRP A 1059 26.63 -26.89 17.05
C TRP A 1059 25.87 -28.02 16.36
N LEU A 1060 25.75 -28.02 15.03
CA LEU A 1060 25.04 -29.08 14.29
C LEU A 1060 25.70 -30.47 14.47
N LEU A 1061 27.01 -30.54 14.75
CA LEU A 1061 27.69 -31.81 15.08
C LEU A 1061 27.26 -32.40 16.43
N CYS A 1062 26.78 -31.56 17.35
CA CYS A 1062 26.27 -31.99 18.65
C CYS A 1062 24.80 -32.37 18.61
N TRP A 1063 24.05 -31.85 17.63
CA TRP A 1063 22.61 -32.07 17.58
C TRP A 1063 22.31 -33.56 17.38
N LYS A 1064 21.39 -34.08 18.19
CA LYS A 1064 20.96 -35.48 18.11
C LYS A 1064 19.47 -35.52 17.86
N LYS A 1065 19.07 -36.40 16.94
CA LYS A 1065 17.67 -36.72 16.71
C LYS A 1065 17.03 -37.19 18.03
N ALA A 1066 15.85 -36.67 18.36
CA ALA A 1066 15.10 -37.12 19.53
C ALA A 1066 14.76 -38.61 19.36
N ALA A 1067 15.03 -39.41 20.40
CA ALA A 1067 14.83 -40.87 20.38
C ALA A 1067 13.36 -41.27 20.31
#